data_AF-F4I079-F1
#
_entry.id   AF-F4I079-F1
#
_cell.length_a   1.000
_cell.length_b   1.000
_cell.length_c   1.000
_cell.angle_alpha   90.00
_cell.angle_beta   90.00
_cell.angle_gamma   90.00
#
_symmetry.space_group_name_H-M   'P 1'
#
loop_
_entity.id
_entity.type
_entity.pdbx_description
1 polymer ?
#
loop_
_entity_poly.entity_id
_entity_poly.type
_entity_poly.pdbx_seq_one_letter_code
_entity_poly.pdbx_strand_id
1 'polypeptide(L)'
;MENQESDEPMQKKPHLLDSVSPNSMARNSSPSHPIAKSVDATVLQLQNQKLVQQLDLQKKQLYDVESKIQELQLNQTSYDDELISVNQLWNQLVDDLILLGVRAGANQEALNYLDIVDKKRGSVPPCAADETFLCRLLQVDSLDTSKSDEVVRKVEEALALRHSSTMELMGLFENTIDTQKTKAESISQSLHAVKSTEDATIQLSSINDLMKEESKNLREMIDALHVRHKEHSEQIQAYISSHSTDQSELKHLKGQLEEIKAELEENRRKLITLKMQKDAACEGHVTSPAIANGSLSPEKPVDKTKLRELKDSIDEIKIMAEGRLSELQASQEYNLSLSRQCQDIENELKDDQYIYSSRLYSLINDRIHHWNAELDRYKILTEAIQAERSFVMRRDKELNLRAESLEAANHKTTTVGSRIEVLEKKLQSCIIEKNGLELETEEAIQDSERQDIKSEFIAMASTLSKEMEMMEAQLKRWKDTAQDALYLREQAQSLRVSAKTLSNLQSYEQKGLEDKCAKQMAEIKSLKALIEKLLKEKLQLQNLASICTRECNDDRGLAEIKDSQRKAQAQAEELKNVLDEHFLELRVKAAHETESACQERLATAKAEIAELRTQLDLSEREVLELKEGIKVKEQEAEASIAEMETIGQAYEDMQTQNQHLLQQVAERDDYNIKLVSESVKTKHAYNTHLSEKQVMEKQLHQVNASVENFKARIAHNEEQMKGCFSEAYKLIQEDRHLVISLETTKWEVADADKEFRWLKSAVSSSEKEYEQISRRTDDIKLELDDERREKKKLEEELMELNKELEELGSESVEAAIVRLQEEVKNCKNILKCGVCFDRPKERISTTAFCFKHYLQVVIVKCYHLFCQQCIQRSLEIRHRKCPGCGTAFGQNDVRLVKM
;
A
#
# COMPACT_ATOMS: atom_id res chain seq x y z
N MET A 1 65.33 -36.55 -0.06
CA MET A 1 66.35 -37.04 -1.01
C MET A 1 66.64 -35.92 -1.99
N GLU A 2 67.90 -35.49 -1.98
CA GLU A 2 68.72 -34.89 -3.05
C GLU A 2 68.21 -33.67 -3.87
N ASN A 3 68.75 -32.50 -3.49
CA ASN A 3 69.53 -31.53 -4.27
C ASN A 3 69.33 -31.38 -5.81
N GLN A 4 69.12 -30.14 -6.27
CA GLN A 4 70.15 -29.42 -7.03
C GLN A 4 69.90 -27.90 -7.11
N GLU A 5 70.95 -27.15 -6.79
CA GLU A 5 71.13 -25.69 -6.89
C GLU A 5 71.25 -25.21 -8.34
N SER A 6 70.89 -23.96 -8.65
CA SER A 6 71.86 -22.94 -9.13
C SER A 6 71.26 -21.53 -9.31
N ASP A 7 71.94 -20.59 -8.64
CA ASP A 7 72.32 -19.22 -9.01
C ASP A 7 71.29 -18.09 -9.25
N GLU A 8 71.25 -17.25 -8.23
CA GLU A 8 70.92 -15.82 -8.15
C GLU A 8 71.81 -14.95 -9.08
N PRO A 9 71.46 -13.67 -9.37
CA PRO A 9 71.85 -12.63 -8.41
C PRO A 9 70.86 -11.49 -8.20
N MET A 10 70.80 -11.13 -6.92
CA MET A 10 70.27 -9.94 -6.26
C MET A 10 70.39 -8.61 -7.04
N GLN A 11 69.33 -7.79 -6.98
CA GLN A 11 69.48 -6.34 -6.77
C GLN A 11 68.42 -5.77 -5.80
N LYS A 12 68.88 -5.63 -4.56
CA LYS A 12 68.67 -4.54 -3.58
C LYS A 12 67.42 -3.64 -3.72
N LYS A 13 66.57 -3.73 -2.69
CA LYS A 13 65.67 -2.66 -2.20
C LYS A 13 66.40 -1.30 -2.07
N PRO A 14 65.64 -0.20 -2.12
CA PRO A 14 65.62 0.64 -0.92
C PRO A 14 64.21 1.02 -0.45
N HIS A 15 64.18 1.27 0.86
CA HIS A 15 63.06 1.58 1.72
C HIS A 15 62.50 3.01 1.54
N LEU A 16 61.20 3.13 1.81
CA LEU A 16 60.47 4.14 2.60
C LEU A 16 61.00 5.59 2.64
N LEU A 17 60.11 6.52 2.31
CA LEU A 17 60.11 7.86 2.87
C LEU A 17 58.70 8.21 3.34
N ASP A 18 58.53 8.12 4.66
CA ASP A 18 57.46 8.76 5.40
C ASP A 18 57.75 10.26 5.58
N SER A 19 56.69 11.04 5.39
CA SER A 19 56.33 12.33 5.98
C SER A 19 57.34 13.07 6.88
N VAL A 20 57.66 14.34 6.53
CA VAL A 20 57.71 15.51 7.46
C VAL A 20 57.57 16.82 6.65
N SER A 21 56.55 17.62 6.94
CA SER A 21 56.64 19.10 6.96
C SER A 21 56.76 19.52 8.43
N PRO A 22 57.36 20.66 8.86
CA PRO A 22 57.22 22.00 8.23
C PRO A 22 58.40 23.00 8.42
N ASN A 23 58.24 24.20 7.84
CA ASN A 23 58.76 25.51 8.27
C ASN A 23 60.22 25.70 8.72
N SER A 24 60.96 26.54 7.98
CA SER A 24 62.05 27.36 8.53
C SER A 24 62.23 28.64 7.70
N MET A 25 62.02 29.78 8.36
CA MET A 25 62.33 31.12 7.88
C MET A 25 63.83 31.32 7.59
N ALA A 26 64.08 32.17 6.59
CA ALA A 26 65.26 33.00 6.34
C ALA A 26 66.58 32.70 7.10
N ARG A 27 67.65 32.50 6.33
CA ARG A 27 68.99 32.94 6.76
C ARG A 27 69.76 33.54 5.59
N ASN A 28 70.08 34.82 5.75
CA ASN A 28 71.06 35.55 4.95
C ASN A 28 72.38 34.78 4.91
N SER A 29 72.89 34.56 3.70
CA SER A 29 74.33 34.42 3.46
C SER A 29 74.60 34.81 2.01
N SER A 30 75.12 36.02 1.82
CA SER A 30 75.85 36.38 0.62
C SER A 30 77.16 35.58 0.58
N PRO A 31 77.54 35.02 -0.57
CA PRO A 31 78.94 34.95 -0.94
C PRO A 31 79.17 35.77 -2.20
N SER A 32 79.96 36.82 -2.03
CA SER A 32 81.02 37.27 -2.93
C SER A 32 80.85 36.98 -4.44
N HIS A 33 80.75 38.06 -5.21
CA HIS A 33 81.08 38.11 -6.63
C HIS A 33 82.31 37.24 -6.98
N PRO A 34 82.18 36.36 -7.98
CA PRO A 34 83.24 36.10 -8.93
C PRO A 34 82.86 36.79 -10.25
N ILE A 35 83.62 37.84 -10.54
CA ILE A 35 84.08 38.27 -11.88
C ILE A 35 83.27 37.71 -13.06
N ALA A 36 82.61 38.63 -13.76
CA ALA A 36 81.95 38.42 -15.04
C ALA A 36 82.83 37.63 -16.02
N LYS A 37 82.59 36.32 -16.09
CA LYS A 37 82.71 35.58 -17.34
C LYS A 37 81.31 35.59 -17.92
N SER A 38 81.16 36.17 -19.12
CA SER A 38 79.93 36.12 -19.89
C SER A 38 79.41 34.69 -19.89
N VAL A 39 78.38 34.42 -19.09
CA VAL A 39 77.65 33.17 -19.20
C VAL A 39 77.05 33.23 -20.58
N ASP A 40 77.58 32.41 -21.49
CA ASP A 40 77.17 32.42 -22.88
C ASP A 40 75.67 32.16 -22.91
N ALA A 41 74.90 33.18 -23.30
CA ALA A 41 73.44 33.13 -23.30
C ALA A 41 72.95 31.95 -24.12
N THR A 42 73.72 31.54 -25.14
CA THR A 42 73.44 30.37 -25.97
C THR A 42 73.57 29.05 -25.20
N VAL A 43 74.54 28.92 -24.29
CA VAL A 43 74.72 27.71 -23.45
C VAL A 43 73.60 27.60 -22.41
N LEU A 44 73.21 28.71 -21.78
CA LEU A 44 72.05 28.74 -20.87
C LEU A 44 70.75 28.46 -21.61
N GLN A 45 70.58 29.00 -22.83
CA GLN A 45 69.41 28.74 -23.65
C GLN A 45 69.34 27.27 -24.06
N LEU A 46 70.47 26.64 -24.42
CA LEU A 46 70.55 25.21 -24.72
C LEU A 46 70.27 24.34 -23.49
N GLN A 47 70.79 24.71 -22.31
CA GLN A 47 70.52 24.01 -21.05
C GLN A 47 69.05 24.12 -20.64
N ASN A 48 68.46 25.31 -20.74
CA ASN A 48 67.03 25.51 -20.50
C ASN A 48 66.18 24.74 -21.50
N GLN A 49 66.55 24.72 -22.78
CA GLN A 49 65.83 23.93 -23.79
C GLN A 49 65.91 22.42 -23.49
N LYS A 50 67.06 21.92 -23.02
CA LYS A 50 67.22 20.53 -22.59
C LYS A 50 66.41 20.19 -21.33
N LEU A 51 66.33 21.11 -20.36
CA LEU A 51 65.50 20.97 -19.17
C LEU A 51 64.00 20.99 -19.51
N VAL A 52 63.57 21.86 -20.44
CA VAL A 52 62.19 21.89 -20.95
C VAL A 52 61.86 20.57 -21.64
N GLN A 53 62.74 20.04 -22.49
CA GLN A 53 62.55 18.73 -23.10
C GLN A 53 62.47 17.59 -22.07
N GLN A 54 63.27 17.63 -21.00
CA GLN A 54 63.19 16.67 -19.89
C GLN A 54 61.89 16.80 -19.10
N LEU A 55 61.44 18.03 -18.82
CA LEU A 55 60.16 18.28 -18.16
C LEU A 55 58.97 17.83 -19.02
N ASP A 56 59.03 18.06 -20.34
CA ASP A 56 57.97 17.63 -21.25
C ASP A 56 57.93 16.09 -21.37
N LEU A 57 59.10 15.42 -21.34
CA LEU A 57 59.16 13.96 -21.27
C LEU A 57 58.60 13.42 -19.95
N GLN A 58 58.93 14.04 -18.81
CA GLN A 58 58.39 13.66 -17.50
C GLN A 58 56.89 13.92 -17.41
N LYS A 59 56.39 15.03 -17.96
CA LYS A 59 54.94 15.31 -18.05
C LYS A 59 54.23 14.27 -18.90
N LYS A 60 54.83 13.85 -20.01
CA LYS A 60 54.27 12.77 -20.84
C LYS A 60 54.23 11.44 -20.09
N GLN A 61 55.31 11.08 -19.38
CA GLN A 61 55.34 9.88 -18.54
C GLN A 61 54.30 9.93 -17.41
N LEU A 62 54.13 11.09 -16.77
CA LEU A 62 53.09 11.28 -15.75
C LEU A 62 51.70 11.13 -16.35
N TYR A 63 51.44 11.75 -17.51
CA TYR A 63 50.16 11.60 -18.21
C TYR A 63 49.89 10.15 -18.61
N ASP A 64 50.89 9.42 -19.12
CA ASP A 64 50.74 8.01 -19.50
C ASP A 64 50.44 7.14 -18.26
N VAL A 65 51.09 7.41 -17.12
CA VAL A 65 50.83 6.70 -15.84
C VAL A 65 49.46 7.08 -15.27
N GLU A 66 49.07 8.36 -15.28
CA GLU A 66 47.75 8.83 -14.85
C GLU A 66 46.64 8.19 -15.70
N SER A 67 46.83 8.13 -17.02
CA SER A 67 45.91 7.45 -17.93
C SER A 67 45.82 5.96 -17.63
N LYS A 68 46.94 5.31 -17.27
CA LYS A 68 46.93 3.89 -16.89
C LYS A 68 46.25 3.65 -15.54
N ILE A 69 46.41 4.55 -14.58
CA ILE A 69 45.71 4.51 -13.29
C ILE A 69 44.20 4.65 -13.52
N GLN A 70 43.77 5.59 -14.36
CA GLN A 70 42.35 5.76 -14.69
C GLN A 70 41.77 4.52 -15.39
N GLU A 71 42.51 3.90 -16.31
CA GLU A 71 42.11 2.66 -16.97
C GLU A 71 41.97 1.51 -15.96
N LEU A 72 42.93 1.36 -15.03
CA LEU A 72 42.89 0.35 -13.98
C LEU A 72 41.75 0.59 -12.99
N GLN A 73 41.48 1.84 -12.61
CA GLN A 73 40.34 2.21 -11.76
C GLN A 73 39.01 1.87 -12.43
N LEU A 74 38.86 2.16 -13.72
CA LEU A 74 37.65 1.81 -14.48
C LEU A 74 37.46 0.29 -14.53
N ASN A 75 38.53 -0.45 -14.81
CA ASN A 75 38.48 -1.92 -14.82
C ASN A 75 38.15 -2.46 -13.42
N GLN A 76 38.74 -1.90 -12.36
CA GLN A 76 38.43 -2.28 -10.98
C GLN A 76 36.96 -2.03 -10.63
N THR A 77 36.40 -0.86 -10.99
CA THR A 77 34.96 -0.60 -10.79
C THR A 77 34.08 -1.59 -11.55
N SER A 78 34.46 -1.97 -12.77
CA SER A 78 33.73 -3.00 -13.53
C SER A 78 33.78 -4.37 -12.84
N TYR A 79 34.94 -4.77 -12.31
CA TYR A 79 35.07 -6.03 -11.57
C TYR A 79 34.30 -6.00 -10.25
N ASP A 80 34.32 -4.88 -9.52
CA ASP A 80 33.57 -4.72 -8.28
C ASP A 80 32.06 -4.79 -8.54
N ASP A 81 31.57 -4.17 -9.62
CA ASP A 81 30.16 -4.24 -10.03
C ASP A 81 29.73 -5.68 -10.39
N GLU A 82 30.57 -6.43 -11.11
CA GLU A 82 30.35 -7.84 -11.41
C GLU A 82 30.32 -8.69 -10.13
N LEU A 83 31.27 -8.49 -9.22
CA LEU A 83 31.37 -9.21 -7.96
C LEU A 83 30.18 -8.92 -7.02
N ILE A 84 29.74 -7.66 -6.94
CA ILE A 84 28.52 -7.26 -6.23
C ILE A 84 27.32 -7.99 -6.81
N SER A 85 27.20 -8.03 -8.14
CA SER A 85 26.11 -8.71 -8.84
C SER A 85 26.09 -10.21 -8.57
N VAL A 86 27.24 -10.88 -8.64
CA VAL A 86 27.38 -12.31 -8.31
C VAL A 86 27.02 -12.57 -6.86
N ASN A 87 27.45 -11.72 -5.93
CA ASN A 87 27.13 -11.85 -4.52
C ASN A 87 25.63 -11.66 -4.24
N GLN A 88 24.98 -10.72 -4.92
CA GLN A 88 23.52 -10.53 -4.84
C GLN A 88 22.77 -11.77 -5.35
N LEU A 89 23.15 -12.29 -6.51
CA LEU A 89 22.54 -13.49 -7.08
C LEU A 89 22.74 -14.72 -6.19
N TRP A 90 23.92 -14.89 -5.60
CA TRP A 90 24.17 -16.00 -4.66
C TRP A 90 23.34 -15.86 -3.38
N ASN A 91 23.24 -14.65 -2.84
CA ASN A 91 22.37 -14.39 -1.68
C ASN A 91 20.92 -14.70 -2.01
N GLN A 92 20.45 -14.27 -3.18
CA GLN A 92 19.09 -14.58 -3.64
C GLN A 92 18.88 -16.10 -3.79
N LEU A 93 19.85 -16.84 -4.35
CA LEU A 93 19.78 -18.30 -4.42
C LEU A 93 19.62 -18.93 -3.03
N VAL A 94 20.39 -18.47 -2.04
CA VAL A 94 20.30 -18.97 -0.66
C VAL A 94 18.92 -18.64 -0.06
N ASP A 95 18.45 -17.41 -0.23
CA ASP A 95 17.13 -16.97 0.27
C ASP A 95 15.99 -17.77 -0.39
N ASP A 96 16.09 -18.03 -1.70
CA ASP A 96 15.14 -18.83 -2.47
C ASP A 96 15.14 -20.30 -2.04
N LEU A 97 16.32 -20.90 -1.83
CA LEU A 97 16.46 -22.28 -1.34
C LEU A 97 15.83 -22.46 0.05
N ILE A 98 16.04 -21.50 0.94
CA ILE A 98 15.39 -21.47 2.25
C ILE A 98 13.87 -21.37 2.08
N LEU A 99 13.38 -20.44 1.28
CA LEU A 99 11.94 -20.23 1.06
C LEU A 99 11.28 -21.49 0.49
N LEU A 100 11.95 -22.14 -0.46
CA LEU A 100 11.51 -23.42 -1.01
C LEU A 100 11.54 -24.54 0.03
N GLY A 101 12.57 -24.61 0.87
CA GLY A 101 12.65 -25.51 2.04
C GLY A 101 11.47 -25.36 2.98
N VAL A 102 11.14 -24.11 3.34
CA VAL A 102 9.97 -23.77 4.15
C VAL A 102 8.68 -24.21 3.47
N ARG A 103 8.51 -23.93 2.17
CA ARG A 103 7.31 -24.35 1.42
C ARG A 103 7.16 -25.85 1.30
N ALA A 104 8.27 -26.59 1.28
CA ALA A 104 8.27 -28.04 1.32
C ALA A 104 8.05 -28.61 2.73
N GLY A 105 7.98 -27.80 3.79
CA GLY A 105 7.68 -28.23 5.16
C GLY A 105 8.91 -28.47 6.04
N ALA A 106 10.10 -27.98 5.67
CA ALA A 106 11.32 -28.03 6.48
C ALA A 106 11.36 -26.95 7.58
N ASN A 107 10.24 -26.76 8.30
CA ASN A 107 9.93 -25.50 8.97
C ASN A 107 11.02 -25.02 9.95
N GLN A 108 11.41 -25.84 10.93
CA GLN A 108 12.39 -25.41 11.95
C GLN A 108 13.84 -25.42 11.45
N GLU A 109 14.19 -26.38 10.60
CA GLU A 109 15.57 -26.55 10.10
C GLU A 109 15.92 -25.46 9.08
N ALA A 110 15.03 -25.15 8.13
CA ALA A 110 15.24 -24.08 7.16
C ALA A 110 15.28 -22.68 7.81
N LEU A 111 14.47 -22.46 8.86
CA LEU A 111 14.48 -21.21 9.64
C LEU A 111 15.80 -21.00 10.42
N ASN A 112 16.39 -22.07 10.96
CA ASN A 112 17.69 -21.97 11.63
C ASN A 112 18.81 -21.56 10.66
N TYR A 113 18.75 -21.97 9.39
CA TYR A 113 19.70 -21.53 8.37
C TYR A 113 19.58 -20.03 8.06
N LEU A 114 18.36 -19.47 8.04
CA LEU A 114 18.16 -18.02 7.93
C LEU A 114 18.81 -17.26 9.10
N ASP A 115 18.70 -17.76 10.34
CA ASP A 115 19.29 -17.09 11.51
C ASP A 115 20.82 -17.08 11.46
N ILE A 116 21.42 -18.15 10.93
CA ILE A 116 22.87 -18.26 10.76
C ILE A 116 23.36 -17.31 9.65
N VAL A 117 22.59 -17.16 8.57
CA VAL A 117 22.92 -16.26 7.45
C VAL A 117 22.76 -14.79 7.86
N ASP A 118 21.68 -14.43 8.56
CA ASP A 118 21.42 -13.06 9.01
C ASP A 118 22.42 -12.59 10.08
N LYS A 119 22.78 -13.45 11.05
CA LYS A 119 23.80 -13.13 12.08
C LYS A 119 25.21 -12.99 11.50
N LYS A 120 25.50 -13.66 10.38
CA LYS A 120 26.80 -13.57 9.67
C LYS A 120 26.87 -12.40 8.68
N ARG A 121 25.73 -11.76 8.34
CA ARG A 121 25.65 -10.61 7.41
C ARG A 121 25.90 -9.26 8.09
N GLY A 122 26.69 -9.24 9.17
CA GLY A 122 26.92 -8.09 10.07
C GLY A 122 27.25 -6.73 9.42
N SER A 123 27.28 -5.70 10.28
CA SER A 123 27.43 -4.28 9.93
C SER A 123 28.56 -3.98 8.94
N VAL A 124 28.41 -2.87 8.20
CA VAL A 124 29.40 -2.38 7.22
C VAL A 124 30.79 -2.31 7.89
N PRO A 125 31.80 -3.05 7.39
CA PRO A 125 33.15 -3.01 7.94
C PRO A 125 33.71 -1.59 7.85
N PRO A 126 34.47 -1.11 8.85
CA PRO A 126 35.10 0.22 8.82
C PRO A 126 36.38 0.18 7.97
N CYS A 127 36.30 -0.34 6.74
CA CYS A 127 37.42 -0.41 5.81
C CYS A 127 37.25 0.60 4.67
N ALA A 128 38.31 0.76 3.88
CA ALA A 128 38.27 1.65 2.72
C ALA A 128 37.27 1.14 1.66
N ALA A 129 36.72 2.04 0.86
CA ALA A 129 35.63 1.73 -0.08
C ALA A 129 36.00 0.61 -1.08
N ASP A 130 37.27 0.52 -1.42
CA ASP A 130 37.93 -0.47 -2.27
C ASP A 130 38.12 -1.85 -1.61
N GLU A 131 38.07 -1.95 -0.28
CA GLU A 131 38.21 -3.22 0.47
C GLU A 131 36.88 -3.73 1.04
N THR A 132 35.80 -2.97 0.88
CA THR A 132 34.49 -3.23 1.49
C THR A 132 33.89 -4.56 1.03
N PHE A 133 34.05 -4.89 -0.25
CA PHE A 133 33.57 -6.16 -0.80
C PHE A 133 34.31 -7.37 -0.21
N LEU A 134 35.65 -7.34 -0.21
CA LEU A 134 36.49 -8.43 0.29
C LEU A 134 36.32 -8.63 1.80
N CYS A 135 36.26 -7.55 2.57
CA CYS A 135 36.00 -7.59 4.02
C CYS A 135 34.65 -8.25 4.33
N ARG A 136 33.62 -7.96 3.51
CA ARG A 136 32.29 -8.57 3.66
C ARG A 136 32.24 -10.03 3.24
N LEU A 137 32.99 -10.42 2.19
CA LEU A 137 33.10 -11.81 1.74
C LEU A 137 33.83 -12.67 2.77
N LEU A 138 34.88 -12.13 3.38
CA LEU A 138 35.74 -12.81 4.36
C LEU A 138 35.22 -12.72 5.79
N GLN A 139 34.24 -11.84 6.07
CA GLN A 139 33.74 -11.51 7.41
C GLN A 139 34.86 -10.99 8.35
N VAL A 140 35.70 -10.09 7.83
CA VAL A 140 36.82 -9.49 8.57
C VAL A 140 36.71 -7.97 8.52
N ASP A 141 36.99 -7.29 9.63
CA ASP A 141 36.85 -5.82 9.74
C ASP A 141 37.95 -5.03 8.99
N SER A 142 39.11 -5.65 8.74
CA SER A 142 40.23 -5.06 7.99
C SER A 142 41.16 -6.14 7.43
N LEU A 143 41.75 -5.92 6.26
CA LEU A 143 42.73 -6.81 5.66
C LEU A 143 44.15 -6.30 5.93
N ASP A 144 44.96 -7.07 6.65
CA ASP A 144 46.40 -6.81 6.74
C ASP A 144 47.04 -7.15 5.38
N THR A 145 47.23 -6.13 4.54
CA THR A 145 47.69 -6.19 3.13
C THR A 145 49.13 -6.68 2.92
N SER A 146 49.74 -7.37 3.88
CA SER A 146 51.18 -7.67 3.82
C SER A 146 51.57 -8.76 2.81
N LYS A 147 50.64 -9.60 2.32
CA LYS A 147 50.90 -10.64 1.29
C LYS A 147 49.67 -10.96 0.44
N SER A 148 49.73 -10.72 -0.87
CA SER A 148 48.66 -10.99 -1.84
C SER A 148 48.20 -12.47 -1.84
N ASP A 149 49.13 -13.41 -1.73
CA ASP A 149 48.80 -14.86 -1.78
C ASP A 149 47.97 -15.33 -0.58
N GLU A 150 48.14 -14.69 0.58
CA GLU A 150 47.38 -15.02 1.79
C GLU A 150 45.93 -14.53 1.70
N VAL A 151 45.69 -13.41 1.02
CA VAL A 151 44.35 -12.89 0.75
C VAL A 151 43.61 -13.79 -0.22
N VAL A 152 44.27 -14.24 -1.30
CA VAL A 152 43.70 -15.17 -2.27
C VAL A 152 43.26 -16.48 -1.61
N ARG A 153 44.13 -17.07 -0.77
CA ARG A 153 43.81 -18.31 -0.04
C ARG A 153 42.60 -18.14 0.89
N LYS A 154 42.51 -17.03 1.63
CA LYS A 154 41.36 -16.74 2.49
C LYS A 154 40.06 -16.59 1.70
N VAL A 155 40.12 -15.98 0.52
CA VAL A 155 38.96 -15.83 -0.39
C VAL A 155 38.51 -17.19 -0.89
N GLU A 156 39.44 -18.05 -1.30
CA GLU A 156 39.13 -19.43 -1.72
C GLU A 156 38.48 -20.24 -0.58
N GLU A 157 38.99 -20.14 0.65
CA GLU A 157 38.42 -20.80 1.82
C GLU A 157 37.00 -20.29 2.14
N ALA A 158 36.77 -18.97 2.08
CA ALA A 158 35.46 -18.38 2.31
C ALA A 158 34.44 -18.79 1.24
N LEU A 159 34.85 -18.82 -0.03
CA LEU A 159 34.02 -19.29 -1.14
C LEU A 159 33.70 -20.78 -1.02
N ALA A 160 34.66 -21.61 -0.63
CA ALA A 160 34.46 -23.04 -0.40
C ALA A 160 33.48 -23.29 0.76
N LEU A 161 33.59 -22.54 1.86
CA LEU A 161 32.66 -22.60 2.99
C LEU A 161 31.23 -22.20 2.58
N ARG A 162 31.10 -21.13 1.79
CA ARG A 162 29.80 -20.66 1.28
C ARG A 162 29.18 -21.69 0.33
N HIS A 163 29.98 -22.28 -0.56
CA HIS A 163 29.55 -23.37 -1.42
C HIS A 163 29.08 -24.59 -0.62
N SER A 164 29.88 -25.06 0.36
CA SER A 164 29.50 -26.17 1.25
C SER A 164 28.19 -25.92 1.98
N SER A 165 28.03 -24.72 2.56
CA SER A 165 26.81 -24.33 3.27
C SER A 165 25.58 -24.31 2.36
N THR A 166 25.75 -23.84 1.11
CA THR A 166 24.67 -23.82 0.10
C THR A 166 24.29 -25.24 -0.32
N MET A 167 25.28 -26.13 -0.49
CA MET A 167 25.05 -27.54 -0.82
C MET A 167 24.35 -28.30 0.31
N GLU A 168 24.72 -28.05 1.57
CA GLU A 168 24.03 -28.61 2.74
C GLU A 168 22.55 -28.20 2.77
N LEU A 169 22.28 -26.92 2.55
CA LEU A 169 20.91 -26.39 2.48
C LEU A 169 20.11 -27.05 1.34
N MET A 170 20.73 -27.26 0.18
CA MET A 170 20.09 -27.95 -0.95
C MET A 170 19.79 -29.42 -0.63
N GLY A 171 20.68 -30.10 0.09
CA GLY A 171 20.46 -31.46 0.58
C GLY A 171 19.31 -31.55 1.61
N LEU A 172 19.19 -30.55 2.50
CA LEU A 172 18.05 -30.47 3.42
C LEU A 172 16.72 -30.28 2.68
N PHE A 173 16.72 -29.45 1.63
CA PHE A 173 15.54 -29.27 0.79
C PHE A 173 15.14 -30.55 0.06
N GLU A 174 16.10 -31.27 -0.52
CA GLU A 174 15.87 -32.56 -1.18
C GLU A 174 15.29 -33.60 -0.20
N ASN A 175 15.90 -33.75 0.98
CA ASN A 175 15.40 -34.64 2.03
C ASN A 175 13.97 -34.28 2.44
N THR A 176 13.66 -32.99 2.54
CA THR A 176 12.32 -32.52 2.90
C THR A 176 11.29 -32.91 1.84
N ILE A 177 11.60 -32.72 0.56
CA ILE A 177 10.73 -33.14 -0.55
C ILE A 177 10.47 -34.65 -0.48
N ASP A 178 11.51 -35.45 -0.24
CA ASP A 178 11.36 -36.91 -0.13
C ASP A 178 10.50 -37.30 1.08
N THR A 179 10.65 -36.64 2.23
CA THR A 179 9.76 -36.88 3.38
C THR A 179 8.31 -36.51 3.09
N GLN A 180 8.04 -35.43 2.37
CA GLN A 180 6.66 -35.07 1.98
C GLN A 180 6.09 -36.03 0.94
N LYS A 181 6.92 -36.48 -0.01
CA LYS A 181 6.52 -37.46 -1.01
C LYS A 181 6.12 -38.78 -0.35
N THR A 182 6.92 -39.29 0.58
CA THR A 182 6.60 -40.52 1.33
C THR A 182 5.34 -40.36 2.19
N LYS A 183 5.12 -39.20 2.83
CA LYS A 183 3.85 -38.89 3.52
C LYS A 183 2.65 -38.91 2.56
N ALA A 184 2.76 -38.27 1.39
CA ALA A 184 1.69 -38.24 0.39
C ALA A 184 1.38 -39.64 -0.17
N GLU A 185 2.41 -40.45 -0.41
CA GLU A 185 2.27 -41.85 -0.82
C GLU A 185 1.61 -42.70 0.28
N SER A 186 1.96 -42.49 1.56
CA SER A 186 1.33 -43.16 2.71
C SER A 186 -0.14 -42.81 2.84
N ILE A 187 -0.52 -41.54 2.64
CA ILE A 187 -1.93 -41.10 2.63
C ILE A 187 -2.69 -41.76 1.48
N SER A 188 -2.10 -41.77 0.27
CA SER A 188 -2.70 -42.41 -0.90
C SER A 188 -2.91 -43.92 -0.71
N GLN A 189 -1.90 -44.62 -0.17
CA GLN A 189 -1.99 -46.05 0.14
C GLN A 189 -3.04 -46.32 1.22
N SER A 190 -3.14 -45.46 2.22
CA SER A 190 -4.18 -45.55 3.25
C SER A 190 -5.55 -45.46 2.58
N LEU A 191 -5.83 -44.38 1.84
CA LEU A 191 -7.10 -44.18 1.12
C LEU A 191 -7.49 -45.35 0.20
N HIS A 192 -6.52 -46.02 -0.43
CA HIS A 192 -6.75 -47.19 -1.27
C HIS A 192 -7.00 -48.50 -0.50
N ALA A 193 -6.58 -48.60 0.77
CA ALA A 193 -6.69 -49.81 1.58
C ALA A 193 -8.03 -49.96 2.34
N VAL A 194 -8.95 -49.00 2.20
CA VAL A 194 -10.27 -49.03 2.84
C VAL A 194 -11.12 -50.19 2.29
N LYS A 195 -11.35 -51.22 3.11
CA LYS A 195 -12.19 -52.39 2.77
C LYS A 195 -13.49 -52.46 3.58
N SER A 196 -13.55 -51.78 4.73
CA SER A 196 -14.72 -51.72 5.62
C SER A 196 -14.97 -50.30 6.13
N THR A 197 -16.17 -50.04 6.66
CA THR A 197 -16.58 -48.73 7.22
C THR A 197 -15.83 -48.38 8.53
N GLU A 198 -15.46 -49.38 9.32
CA GLU A 198 -14.62 -49.19 10.53
C GLU A 198 -13.17 -48.87 10.16
N ASP A 199 -12.60 -49.56 9.15
CA ASP A 199 -11.27 -49.24 8.61
C ASP A 199 -11.23 -47.84 8.00
N ALA A 200 -12.30 -47.41 7.33
CA ALA A 200 -12.43 -46.06 6.79
C ALA A 200 -12.37 -44.99 7.89
N THR A 201 -13.00 -45.27 9.04
CA THR A 201 -13.05 -44.34 10.18
C THR A 201 -11.69 -44.20 10.84
N ILE A 202 -10.99 -45.32 11.05
CA ILE A 202 -9.62 -45.33 11.63
C ILE A 202 -8.64 -44.61 10.70
N GLN A 203 -8.71 -44.85 9.40
CA GLN A 203 -7.83 -44.18 8.44
C GLN A 203 -8.14 -42.69 8.27
N LEU A 204 -9.42 -42.29 8.28
CA LEU A 204 -9.80 -40.88 8.30
C LEU A 204 -9.31 -40.18 9.56
N SER A 205 -9.34 -40.82 10.73
CA SER A 205 -8.74 -40.25 11.95
C SER A 205 -7.22 -40.09 11.83
N SER A 206 -6.52 -41.06 11.24
CA SER A 206 -5.07 -40.99 11.00
C SER A 206 -4.70 -39.84 10.05
N ILE A 207 -5.43 -39.69 8.94
CA ILE A 207 -5.25 -38.58 8.00
C ILE A 207 -5.54 -37.24 8.67
N ASN A 208 -6.61 -37.17 9.48
CA ASN A 208 -6.96 -35.95 10.22
C ASN A 208 -5.87 -35.56 11.24
N ASP A 209 -5.25 -36.53 11.91
CA ASP A 209 -4.15 -36.25 12.84
C ASP A 209 -2.87 -35.81 12.11
N LEU A 210 -2.56 -36.38 10.94
CA LEU A 210 -1.50 -35.86 10.07
C LEU A 210 -1.78 -34.42 9.60
N MET A 211 -3.02 -34.12 9.22
CA MET A 211 -3.43 -32.75 8.83
C MET A 211 -3.36 -31.76 10.00
N LYS A 212 -3.69 -32.19 11.23
CA LYS A 212 -3.55 -31.36 12.44
C LYS A 212 -2.08 -31.03 12.72
N GLU A 213 -1.18 -32.00 12.57
CA GLU A 213 0.25 -31.78 12.76
C GLU A 213 0.81 -30.84 11.69
N GLU A 214 0.46 -31.01 10.42
CA GLU A 214 0.84 -30.05 9.37
C GLU A 214 0.24 -28.66 9.61
N SER A 215 -0.99 -28.57 10.08
CA SER A 215 -1.63 -27.29 10.45
C SER A 215 -0.93 -26.61 11.64
N LYS A 216 -0.44 -27.39 12.61
CA LYS A 216 0.35 -26.89 13.74
C LYS A 216 1.71 -26.39 13.28
N ASN A 217 2.40 -27.18 12.46
CA ASN A 217 3.68 -26.83 11.87
C ASN A 217 3.60 -25.53 11.04
N LEU A 218 2.56 -25.37 10.23
CA LEU A 218 2.31 -24.13 9.47
C LEU A 218 2.03 -22.92 10.37
N ARG A 219 1.31 -23.10 11.48
CA ARG A 219 1.09 -22.01 12.45
C ARG A 219 2.38 -21.56 13.09
N GLU A 220 3.20 -22.49 13.57
CA GLU A 220 4.51 -22.21 14.17
C GLU A 220 5.44 -21.49 13.17
N MET A 221 5.38 -21.88 11.89
CA MET A 221 6.11 -21.21 10.80
C MET A 221 5.65 -19.77 10.57
N ILE A 222 4.33 -19.55 10.50
CA ILE A 222 3.75 -18.20 10.32
C ILE A 222 4.15 -17.29 11.49
N ASP A 223 4.10 -17.81 12.71
CA ASP A 223 4.49 -17.06 13.90
C ASP A 223 5.97 -16.68 13.86
N ALA A 224 6.85 -17.61 13.47
CA ALA A 224 8.27 -17.33 13.29
C ALA A 224 8.54 -16.28 12.19
N LEU A 225 7.85 -16.37 11.04
CA LEU A 225 7.95 -15.37 9.98
C LEU A 225 7.44 -13.99 10.41
N HIS A 226 6.37 -13.94 11.21
CA HIS A 226 5.86 -12.67 11.73
C HIS A 226 6.85 -12.00 12.69
N VAL A 227 7.50 -12.77 13.56
CA VAL A 227 8.57 -12.25 14.44
C VAL A 227 9.71 -11.67 13.60
N ARG A 228 10.16 -12.38 12.57
CA ARG A 228 11.21 -11.93 11.63
C ARG A 228 10.81 -10.67 10.87
N HIS A 229 9.60 -10.63 10.32
CA HIS A 229 9.09 -9.46 9.61
C HIS A 229 9.08 -8.23 10.53
N LYS A 230 8.71 -8.41 11.80
CA LYS A 230 8.77 -7.34 12.80
C LYS A 230 10.20 -6.88 13.03
N GLU A 231 11.16 -7.79 13.21
CA GLU A 231 12.59 -7.45 13.38
C GLU A 231 13.16 -6.68 12.17
N HIS A 232 12.89 -7.14 10.95
CA HIS A 232 13.33 -6.43 9.74
C HIS A 232 12.65 -5.07 9.59
N SER A 233 11.37 -4.95 9.94
CA SER A 233 10.66 -3.67 9.93
C SER A 233 11.27 -2.68 10.93
N GLU A 234 11.65 -3.16 12.12
CA GLU A 234 12.37 -2.36 13.13
C GLU A 234 13.77 -1.96 12.63
N GLN A 235 14.51 -2.85 11.98
CA GLN A 235 15.82 -2.55 11.38
C GLN A 235 15.71 -1.50 10.25
N ILE A 236 14.72 -1.64 9.36
CA ILE A 236 14.45 -0.66 8.29
C ILE A 236 14.11 0.70 8.90
N GLN A 237 13.27 0.73 9.94
CA GLN A 237 12.91 1.98 10.61
C GLN A 237 14.13 2.63 11.30
N ALA A 238 15.01 1.83 11.91
CA ALA A 238 16.27 2.31 12.47
C ALA A 238 17.19 2.88 11.38
N TYR A 239 17.31 2.21 10.24
CA TYR A 239 18.09 2.69 9.09
C TYR A 239 17.53 4.00 8.52
N ILE A 240 16.21 4.11 8.34
CA ILE A 240 15.55 5.36 7.89
C ILE A 240 15.84 6.51 8.86
N SER A 241 15.79 6.22 10.16
CA SER A 241 16.06 7.21 11.21
C SER A 241 17.52 7.68 11.17
N SER A 242 18.48 6.75 11.03
CA SER A 242 19.90 7.05 10.85
C SER A 242 20.17 7.84 9.56
N HIS A 243 19.60 7.42 8.43
CA HIS A 243 19.75 8.15 7.18
C HIS A 243 19.20 9.59 7.28
N SER A 244 18.10 9.79 8.00
CA SER A 244 17.56 11.12 8.26
C SER A 244 18.50 11.98 9.11
N THR A 245 19.16 11.39 10.13
CA THR A 245 20.16 12.11 10.93
C THR A 245 21.37 12.46 10.08
N ASP A 246 21.91 11.51 9.32
CA ASP A 246 23.07 11.73 8.45
C ASP A 246 22.78 12.78 7.38
N GLN A 247 21.58 12.77 6.79
CA GLN A 247 21.16 13.78 5.82
C GLN A 247 21.07 15.17 6.46
N SER A 248 20.67 15.27 7.72
CA SER A 248 20.63 16.55 8.44
C SER A 248 22.04 17.06 8.76
N GLU A 249 22.96 16.17 9.14
CA GLU A 249 24.36 16.49 9.37
C GLU A 249 25.06 16.91 8.07
N LEU A 250 24.80 16.24 6.95
CA LEU A 250 25.32 16.64 5.64
C LEU A 250 24.82 18.02 5.22
N LYS A 251 23.54 18.35 5.48
CA LYS A 251 23.01 19.70 5.21
C LYS A 251 23.69 20.76 6.09
N HIS A 252 23.91 20.44 7.37
CA HIS A 252 24.61 21.32 8.30
C HIS A 252 26.06 21.55 7.87
N LEU A 253 26.82 20.48 7.60
CA LEU A 253 28.21 20.55 7.11
C LEU A 253 28.32 21.29 5.77
N LYS A 254 27.36 21.08 4.85
CA LYS A 254 27.30 21.84 3.60
C LYS A 254 27.07 23.34 3.85
N GLY A 255 26.20 23.69 4.81
CA GLY A 255 25.99 25.07 5.23
C GLY A 255 27.27 25.71 5.78
N GLN A 256 27.97 25.01 6.68
CA GLN A 256 29.25 25.44 7.24
C GLN A 256 30.31 25.63 6.15
N LEU A 257 30.38 24.73 5.17
CA LEU A 257 31.31 24.86 4.05
C LEU A 257 31.05 26.11 3.21
N GLU A 258 29.79 26.44 2.92
CA GLU A 258 29.44 27.65 2.17
C GLU A 258 29.71 28.94 2.97
N GLU A 259 29.50 28.92 4.29
CA GLU A 259 29.88 30.02 5.18
C GLU A 259 31.39 30.26 5.16
N ILE A 260 32.20 29.19 5.33
CA ILE A 260 33.67 29.28 5.27
C ILE A 260 34.14 29.76 3.89
N LYS A 261 33.52 29.30 2.80
CA LYS A 261 33.82 29.79 1.44
C LYS A 261 33.51 31.28 1.29
N ALA A 262 32.38 31.75 1.83
CA ALA A 262 32.00 33.16 1.78
C ALA A 262 32.98 34.03 2.60
N GLU A 263 33.38 33.58 3.79
CA GLU A 263 34.40 34.24 4.60
C GLU A 263 35.77 34.30 3.88
N LEU A 264 36.17 33.22 3.22
CA LEU A 264 37.40 33.19 2.43
C LEU A 264 37.36 34.21 1.28
N GLU A 265 36.24 34.31 0.58
CA GLU A 265 36.08 35.24 -0.53
C GLU A 265 36.03 36.70 -0.05
N GLU A 266 35.41 36.97 1.10
CA GLU A 266 35.44 38.27 1.75
C GLU A 266 36.87 38.65 2.18
N ASN A 267 37.64 37.71 2.74
CA ASN A 267 39.05 37.92 3.06
C ASN A 267 39.91 38.18 1.81
N ARG A 268 39.63 37.51 0.69
CA ARG A 268 40.29 37.79 -0.61
C ARG A 268 40.00 39.21 -1.09
N ARG A 269 38.75 39.69 -1.01
CA ARG A 269 38.37 41.07 -1.37
C ARG A 269 39.08 42.11 -0.50
N LYS A 270 39.15 41.87 0.82
CA LYS A 270 39.91 42.71 1.76
C LYS A 270 41.40 42.76 1.39
N LEU A 271 42.00 41.63 1.03
CA LEU A 271 43.40 41.55 0.60
C LEU A 271 43.67 42.36 -0.68
N ILE A 272 42.76 42.29 -1.67
CA ILE A 272 42.86 43.07 -2.91
C ILE A 272 42.78 44.57 -2.60
N THR A 273 41.85 44.99 -1.73
CA THR A 273 41.70 46.39 -1.33
C THR A 273 42.96 46.92 -0.64
N LEU A 274 43.56 46.13 0.26
CA LEU A 274 44.82 46.48 0.93
C LEU A 274 46.00 46.55 -0.06
N LYS A 275 46.05 45.69 -1.08
CA LYS A 275 47.05 45.77 -2.16
C LYS A 275 46.89 47.08 -2.96
N MET A 276 45.68 47.43 -3.36
CA MET A 276 45.41 48.68 -4.10
C MET A 276 45.80 49.93 -3.29
N GLN A 277 45.54 49.95 -1.98
CA GLN A 277 45.94 51.05 -1.09
C GLN A 277 47.47 51.16 -0.94
N LYS A 278 48.17 50.03 -0.90
CA LYS A 278 49.65 49.99 -0.88
C LYS A 278 50.23 50.52 -2.20
N ASP A 279 49.66 50.13 -3.33
CA ASP A 279 50.15 50.55 -4.64
C ASP A 279 49.91 52.06 -4.88
N ALA A 280 48.77 52.61 -4.40
CA ALA A 280 48.48 54.04 -4.43
C ALA A 280 49.39 54.91 -3.54
N ALA A 281 49.96 54.35 -2.47
CA ALA A 281 50.91 55.06 -1.60
C ALA A 281 52.34 55.14 -2.19
N CYS A 282 52.65 54.32 -3.19
CA CYS A 282 53.99 54.27 -3.82
C CYS A 282 54.19 55.28 -4.98
N GLU A 283 53.13 55.84 -5.56
CA GLU A 283 53.24 56.73 -6.75
C GLU A 283 53.41 58.23 -6.43
N GLY A 284 53.43 58.63 -5.15
CA GLY A 284 53.51 60.03 -4.73
C GLY A 284 54.88 60.47 -4.18
N HIS A 285 55.94 60.51 -5.00
CA HIS A 285 57.14 61.29 -4.66
C HIS A 285 57.97 61.68 -5.90
N VAL A 286 57.78 62.91 -6.41
CA VAL A 286 58.71 63.56 -7.37
C VAL A 286 59.05 64.96 -6.85
N THR A 287 60.31 65.14 -6.45
CA THR A 287 60.91 66.40 -6.00
C THR A 287 61.47 67.21 -7.19
N SER A 288 61.17 68.51 -7.21
CA SER A 288 61.76 69.53 -8.11
C SER A 288 63.04 70.15 -7.49
N PRO A 289 64.08 70.51 -8.26
CA PRO A 289 65.33 71.05 -7.72
C PRO A 289 65.41 72.59 -7.72
N ALA A 290 66.05 73.14 -6.69
CA ALA A 290 66.23 74.56 -6.42
C ALA A 290 67.64 75.09 -6.79
N ILE A 291 67.64 76.27 -7.42
CA ILE A 291 68.53 77.44 -7.36
C ILE A 291 69.90 77.31 -6.64
N ALA A 292 70.99 77.75 -7.31
CA ALA A 292 72.10 78.48 -6.67
C ALA A 292 72.90 79.35 -7.66
N ASN A 293 73.00 80.64 -7.34
CA ASN A 293 73.72 81.72 -8.03
C ASN A 293 75.15 81.92 -7.48
N GLY A 294 76.06 82.41 -8.34
CA GLY A 294 76.90 83.57 -8.02
C GLY A 294 78.39 83.37 -7.67
N SER A 295 79.29 83.98 -8.46
CA SER A 295 80.20 85.05 -7.98
C SER A 295 81.01 85.72 -9.12
N LEU A 296 81.18 87.03 -8.98
CA LEU A 296 81.92 88.01 -9.81
C LEU A 296 83.41 88.06 -9.39
N SER A 297 84.39 88.51 -10.19
CA SER A 297 84.88 89.92 -10.32
C SER A 297 86.38 89.94 -10.83
N PRO A 298 87.11 91.07 -11.05
CA PRO A 298 87.41 91.64 -12.39
C PRO A 298 88.90 92.03 -12.71
N GLU A 299 89.09 92.58 -13.94
CA GLU A 299 90.12 93.55 -14.42
C GLU A 299 91.38 93.14 -15.27
N LYS A 300 91.35 93.63 -16.53
CA LYS A 300 92.42 94.22 -17.41
C LYS A 300 93.49 93.32 -18.09
N PRO A 301 94.13 93.76 -19.20
CA PRO A 301 93.68 94.57 -20.35
C PRO A 301 93.71 93.74 -21.67
N VAL A 302 93.35 94.37 -22.78
CA VAL A 302 93.19 93.80 -24.12
C VAL A 302 94.51 93.27 -24.68
N ASP A 303 94.53 91.99 -25.04
CA ASP A 303 95.56 91.37 -25.88
C ASP A 303 94.90 90.83 -27.15
N LYS A 304 95.47 91.15 -28.32
CA LYS A 304 94.89 90.86 -29.66
C LYS A 304 94.70 89.35 -29.95
N THR A 305 95.16 88.48 -29.06
CA THR A 305 94.97 87.02 -29.05
C THR A 305 93.56 86.61 -28.61
N LYS A 306 92.94 87.34 -27.66
CA LYS A 306 91.60 87.00 -27.13
C LYS A 306 90.48 87.16 -28.17
N LEU A 307 90.66 88.04 -29.15
CA LEU A 307 89.69 88.23 -30.26
C LEU A 307 89.68 87.03 -31.22
N ARG A 308 90.78 86.29 -31.34
CA ARG A 308 90.85 85.09 -32.18
C ARG A 308 90.27 83.88 -31.45
N GLU A 309 90.62 83.71 -30.17
CA GLU A 309 90.02 82.68 -29.31
C GLU A 309 88.50 82.87 -29.14
N LEU A 310 88.01 84.11 -29.03
CA LEU A 310 86.57 84.39 -29.02
C LEU A 310 85.90 84.05 -30.35
N LYS A 311 86.58 84.26 -31.47
CA LYS A 311 86.04 83.93 -32.79
C LYS A 311 85.98 82.42 -32.99
N ASP A 312 87.04 81.71 -32.64
CA ASP A 312 87.09 80.25 -32.72
C ASP A 312 86.07 79.61 -31.77
N SER A 313 85.88 80.17 -30.56
CA SER A 313 84.82 79.75 -29.63
C SER A 313 83.41 80.02 -30.15
N ILE A 314 83.17 81.15 -30.82
CA ILE A 314 81.88 81.44 -31.47
C ILE A 314 81.60 80.45 -32.60
N ASP A 315 82.62 80.10 -33.39
CA ASP A 315 82.47 79.15 -34.49
C ASP A 315 82.26 77.71 -33.96
N GLU A 316 82.91 77.31 -32.86
CA GLU A 316 82.63 76.04 -32.16
C GLU A 316 81.21 75.99 -31.58
N ILE A 317 80.73 77.08 -30.96
CA ILE A 317 79.36 77.18 -30.45
C ILE A 317 78.35 77.08 -31.60
N LYS A 318 78.63 77.66 -32.77
CA LYS A 318 77.77 77.52 -33.95
C LYS A 318 77.69 76.08 -34.44
N ILE A 319 78.84 75.39 -34.55
CA ILE A 319 78.87 73.98 -34.96
C ILE A 319 78.11 73.11 -33.96
N MET A 320 78.30 73.33 -32.65
CA MET A 320 77.53 72.62 -31.62
C MET A 320 76.03 72.95 -31.68
N ALA A 321 75.66 74.20 -31.93
CA ALA A 321 74.26 74.60 -32.06
C ALA A 321 73.62 73.96 -33.30
N GLU A 322 74.32 73.94 -34.43
CA GLU A 322 73.89 73.25 -35.66
C GLU A 322 73.75 71.74 -35.42
N GLY A 323 74.71 71.11 -34.75
CA GLY A 323 74.62 69.69 -34.36
C GLY A 323 73.42 69.39 -33.45
N ARG A 324 73.19 70.22 -32.43
CA ARG A 324 72.03 70.11 -31.53
C ARG A 324 70.71 70.28 -32.27
N LEU A 325 70.68 71.16 -33.27
CA LEU A 325 69.50 71.44 -34.09
C LEU A 325 69.21 70.27 -35.04
N SER A 326 70.24 69.65 -35.62
CA SER A 326 70.12 68.42 -36.40
C SER A 326 69.66 67.23 -35.55
N GLU A 327 70.17 67.06 -34.33
CA GLU A 327 69.70 66.01 -33.39
C GLU A 327 68.23 66.22 -32.99
N LEU A 328 67.82 67.47 -32.78
CA LEU A 328 66.44 67.82 -32.48
C LEU A 328 65.53 67.53 -33.68
N GLN A 329 65.94 67.87 -34.89
CA GLN A 329 65.21 67.55 -36.12
C GLN A 329 65.06 66.04 -36.32
N ALA A 330 66.13 65.27 -36.14
CA ALA A 330 66.09 63.80 -36.21
C ALA A 330 65.15 63.20 -35.15
N SER A 331 65.16 63.75 -33.93
CA SER A 331 64.25 63.33 -32.86
C SER A 331 62.79 63.70 -33.13
N GLN A 332 62.54 64.83 -33.78
CA GLN A 332 61.20 65.24 -34.20
C GLN A 332 60.67 64.34 -35.32
N GLU A 333 61.50 63.99 -36.30
CA GLU A 333 61.13 63.04 -37.36
C GLU A 333 60.85 61.64 -36.80
N TYR A 334 61.66 61.16 -35.86
CA TYR A 334 61.43 59.88 -35.18
C TYR A 334 60.10 59.90 -34.39
N ASN A 335 59.83 60.96 -33.62
CA ASN A 335 58.56 61.11 -32.92
C ASN A 335 57.36 61.15 -33.89
N LEU A 336 57.48 61.85 -35.02
CA LEU A 336 56.45 61.86 -36.06
C LEU A 336 56.19 60.46 -36.62
N SER A 337 57.23 59.65 -36.81
CA SER A 337 57.10 58.26 -37.25
C SER A 337 56.38 57.37 -36.22
N LEU A 338 56.71 57.51 -34.93
CA LEU A 338 56.06 56.80 -33.83
C LEU A 338 54.59 57.20 -33.71
N SER A 339 54.30 58.50 -33.86
CA SER A 339 52.93 59.00 -33.79
C SER A 339 52.08 58.46 -34.93
N ARG A 340 52.64 58.33 -36.14
CA ARG A 340 51.96 57.67 -37.27
C ARG A 340 51.69 56.18 -36.99
N GLN A 341 52.68 55.45 -36.47
CA GLN A 341 52.48 54.04 -36.10
C GLN A 341 51.41 53.87 -35.02
N CYS A 342 51.36 54.77 -34.04
CA CYS A 342 50.30 54.74 -33.02
C CYS A 342 48.92 55.02 -33.64
N GLN A 343 48.83 55.96 -34.57
CA GLN A 343 47.60 56.28 -35.30
C GLN A 343 47.12 55.09 -36.14
N ASP A 344 48.04 54.38 -36.80
CA ASP A 344 47.73 53.20 -37.61
C ASP A 344 47.18 52.07 -36.74
N ILE A 345 47.81 51.77 -35.60
CA ILE A 345 47.32 50.78 -34.62
C ILE A 345 45.97 51.20 -34.04
N GLU A 346 45.76 52.49 -33.77
CA GLU A 346 44.49 52.99 -33.26
C GLU A 346 43.37 52.84 -34.30
N ASN A 347 43.67 53.02 -35.58
CA ASN A 347 42.73 52.80 -36.67
C ASN A 347 42.43 51.29 -36.85
N GLU A 348 43.42 50.41 -36.73
CA GLU A 348 43.25 48.95 -36.75
C GLU A 348 42.38 48.46 -35.58
N LEU A 349 42.53 49.02 -34.39
CA LEU A 349 41.72 48.68 -33.21
C LEU A 349 40.30 49.25 -33.26
N LYS A 350 40.03 50.28 -34.07
CA LYS A 350 38.69 50.85 -34.27
C LYS A 350 37.95 50.24 -35.46
N ASP A 351 38.62 49.46 -36.28
CA ASP A 351 37.99 48.73 -37.38
C ASP A 351 37.35 47.44 -36.85
N ASP A 352 36.03 47.49 -36.68
CA ASP A 352 35.21 46.35 -36.27
C ASP A 352 35.43 45.12 -37.17
N GLN A 353 35.72 45.32 -38.46
CA GLN A 353 35.95 44.23 -39.40
C GLN A 353 37.27 43.49 -39.12
N TYR A 354 38.29 44.20 -38.61
CA TYR A 354 39.53 43.60 -38.14
C TYR A 354 39.34 42.85 -36.81
N ILE A 355 38.50 43.36 -35.91
CA ILE A 355 38.17 42.70 -34.64
C ILE A 355 37.44 41.37 -34.89
N TYR A 356 36.43 41.35 -35.76
CA TYR A 356 35.68 40.13 -36.07
C TYR A 356 36.50 39.09 -36.85
N SER A 357 37.47 39.53 -37.65
CA SER A 357 38.40 38.65 -38.36
C SER A 357 39.64 38.26 -37.53
N SER A 358 39.81 38.84 -36.33
CA SER A 358 40.88 38.48 -35.41
C SER A 358 40.74 37.04 -34.92
N ARG A 359 41.88 36.35 -34.86
CA ARG A 359 41.98 34.97 -34.35
C ARG A 359 41.41 34.81 -32.95
N LEU A 360 41.55 35.82 -32.09
CA LEU A 360 41.03 35.78 -30.73
C LEU A 360 39.50 35.78 -30.70
N TYR A 361 38.87 36.59 -31.56
CA TYR A 361 37.42 36.65 -31.68
C TYR A 361 36.86 35.35 -32.25
N SER A 362 37.47 34.80 -33.30
CA SER A 362 37.10 33.48 -33.85
C SER A 362 37.17 32.38 -32.80
N LEU A 363 38.25 32.32 -32.00
CA LEU A 363 38.40 31.29 -30.97
C LEU A 363 37.33 31.39 -29.88
N ILE A 364 36.97 32.62 -29.47
CA ILE A 364 35.89 32.85 -28.50
C ILE A 364 34.55 32.45 -29.11
N ASN A 365 34.30 32.81 -30.37
CA ASN A 365 33.07 32.48 -31.07
C ASN A 365 32.90 30.95 -31.24
N ASP A 366 33.96 30.24 -31.61
CA ASP A 366 33.96 28.78 -31.70
C ASP A 366 33.66 28.14 -30.34
N ARG A 367 34.21 28.70 -29.26
CA ARG A 367 33.95 28.24 -27.90
C ARG A 367 32.50 28.48 -27.48
N ILE A 368 31.92 29.62 -27.85
CA ILE A 368 30.49 29.92 -27.62
C ILE A 368 29.61 28.93 -28.40
N HIS A 369 29.92 28.66 -29.67
CA HIS A 369 29.18 27.68 -30.47
C HIS A 369 29.26 26.26 -29.87
N HIS A 370 30.43 25.86 -29.39
CA HIS A 370 30.60 24.58 -28.71
C HIS A 370 29.72 24.48 -27.45
N TRP A 371 29.74 25.49 -26.57
CA TRP A 371 28.90 25.49 -25.38
C TRP A 371 27.41 25.54 -25.67
N ASN A 372 27.00 26.26 -26.73
CA ASN A 372 25.60 26.25 -27.17
C ASN A 372 25.17 24.86 -27.66
N ALA A 373 26.02 24.16 -28.42
CA ALA A 373 25.74 22.80 -28.86
C ALA A 373 25.67 21.80 -27.69
N GLU A 374 26.54 21.94 -26.68
CA GLU A 374 26.45 21.13 -25.46
C GLU A 374 25.17 21.43 -24.66
N LEU A 375 24.77 22.70 -24.55
CA LEU A 375 23.55 23.11 -23.85
C LEU A 375 22.30 22.54 -24.53
N ASP A 376 22.23 22.59 -25.87
CA ASP A 376 21.15 21.96 -26.63
C ASP A 376 21.12 20.43 -26.43
N ARG A 377 22.28 19.78 -26.39
CA ARG A 377 22.38 18.33 -26.10
C ARG A 377 21.81 17.99 -24.72
N TYR A 378 22.19 18.76 -23.69
CA TYR A 378 21.67 18.56 -22.33
C TYR A 378 20.18 18.86 -22.23
N LYS A 379 19.69 19.85 -22.98
CA LYS A 379 18.26 20.17 -23.04
C LYS A 379 17.45 19.01 -23.60
N ILE A 380 17.88 18.42 -24.73
CA ILE A 380 17.25 17.24 -25.33
C ILE A 380 17.25 16.06 -24.34
N LEU A 381 18.38 15.80 -23.68
CA LEU A 381 18.48 14.72 -22.69
C LEU A 381 17.53 14.95 -21.50
N THR A 382 17.41 16.19 -21.04
CA THR A 382 16.51 16.56 -19.92
C THR A 382 15.05 16.40 -20.33
N GLU A 383 14.68 16.82 -21.53
CA GLU A 383 13.33 16.64 -22.08
C GLU A 383 12.97 15.15 -22.24
N ALA A 384 13.92 14.32 -22.69
CA ALA A 384 13.75 12.86 -22.78
C ALA A 384 13.53 12.23 -21.39
N ILE A 385 14.38 12.55 -20.41
CA ILE A 385 14.24 12.05 -19.03
C ILE A 385 12.93 12.54 -18.40
N GLN A 386 12.51 13.77 -18.67
CA GLN A 386 11.23 14.31 -18.18
C GLN A 386 10.03 13.57 -18.79
N ALA A 387 10.10 13.21 -20.08
CA ALA A 387 9.08 12.40 -20.74
C ALA A 387 9.02 10.98 -20.15
N GLU A 388 10.17 10.33 -19.95
CA GLU A 388 10.26 9.01 -19.30
C GLU A 388 9.70 9.04 -17.87
N ARG A 389 10.06 10.05 -17.07
CA ARG A 389 9.49 10.25 -15.72
C ARG A 389 7.97 10.35 -15.74
N SER A 390 7.40 11.07 -16.71
CA SER A 390 5.95 11.21 -16.85
C SER A 390 5.27 9.89 -17.22
N PHE A 391 5.95 9.05 -18.02
CA PHE A 391 5.47 7.72 -18.38
C PHE A 391 5.53 6.77 -17.19
N VAL A 392 6.67 6.73 -16.46
CA VAL A 392 6.84 5.92 -15.26
C VAL A 392 5.83 6.31 -14.18
N MET A 393 5.59 7.61 -13.94
CA MET A 393 4.55 8.04 -13.00
C MET A 393 3.14 7.60 -13.40
N ARG A 394 2.81 7.61 -14.70
CA ARG A 394 1.51 7.08 -15.17
C ARG A 394 1.40 5.58 -14.95
N ARG A 395 2.48 4.84 -15.25
CA ARG A 395 2.55 3.39 -15.07
C ARG A 395 2.43 3.00 -13.59
N ASP A 396 3.13 3.73 -12.72
CA ASP A 396 3.07 3.53 -11.26
C ASP A 396 1.65 3.77 -10.72
N LYS A 397 1.00 4.87 -11.12
CA LYS A 397 -0.41 5.12 -10.75
C LYS A 397 -1.36 4.03 -11.25
N GLU A 398 -1.15 3.52 -12.46
CA GLU A 398 -1.95 2.42 -13.01
C GLU A 398 -1.74 1.13 -12.19
N LEU A 399 -0.50 0.81 -11.83
CA LEU A 399 -0.18 -0.36 -11.02
C LEU A 399 -0.75 -0.24 -9.60
N ASN A 400 -0.69 0.93 -8.98
CA ASN A 400 -1.29 1.19 -7.66
C ASN A 400 -2.81 1.02 -7.70
N LEU A 401 -3.49 1.56 -8.71
CA LEU A 401 -4.94 1.35 -8.87
C LEU A 401 -5.29 -0.13 -9.08
N ARG A 402 -4.45 -0.89 -9.81
CA ARG A 402 -4.64 -2.33 -9.95
C ARG A 402 -4.42 -3.07 -8.63
N ALA A 403 -3.41 -2.70 -7.85
CA ALA A 403 -3.15 -3.27 -6.53
C ALA A 403 -4.33 -3.01 -5.56
N GLU A 404 -4.81 -1.77 -5.47
CA GLU A 404 -6.00 -1.41 -4.68
C GLU A 404 -7.24 -2.20 -5.11
N SER A 405 -7.43 -2.40 -6.42
CA SER A 405 -8.55 -3.22 -6.93
C SER A 405 -8.42 -4.70 -6.57
N LEU A 406 -7.19 -5.23 -6.54
CA LEU A 406 -6.90 -6.61 -6.17
C LEU A 406 -7.08 -6.81 -4.66
N GLU A 407 -6.64 -5.86 -3.83
CA GLU A 407 -6.88 -5.86 -2.39
C GLU A 407 -8.39 -5.81 -2.07
N ALA A 408 -9.14 -4.94 -2.76
CA ALA A 408 -10.59 -4.87 -2.62
C ALA A 408 -11.27 -6.19 -3.06
N ALA A 409 -10.77 -6.84 -4.11
CA ALA A 409 -11.26 -8.15 -4.54
C ALA A 409 -10.92 -9.24 -3.52
N ASN A 410 -9.70 -9.25 -2.99
CA ASN A 410 -9.26 -10.20 -1.97
C ASN A 410 -10.08 -10.05 -0.69
N HIS A 411 -10.30 -8.83 -0.19
CA HIS A 411 -11.18 -8.60 0.96
C HIS A 411 -12.60 -9.12 0.74
N LYS A 412 -13.15 -8.96 -0.47
CA LYS A 412 -14.46 -9.55 -0.82
C LYS A 412 -14.40 -11.07 -0.79
N THR A 413 -13.37 -11.68 -1.38
CA THR A 413 -13.17 -13.13 -1.39
C THR A 413 -13.02 -13.67 0.03
N THR A 414 -12.24 -13.03 0.90
CA THR A 414 -12.10 -13.40 2.31
C THR A 414 -13.43 -13.27 3.06
N THR A 415 -14.19 -12.20 2.82
CA THR A 415 -15.51 -12.01 3.44
C THR A 415 -16.49 -13.09 3.00
N VAL A 416 -16.54 -13.41 1.70
CA VAL A 416 -17.36 -14.50 1.16
C VAL A 416 -16.89 -15.84 1.72
N GLY A 417 -15.58 -16.09 1.79
CA GLY A 417 -14.99 -17.30 2.39
C GLY A 417 -15.41 -17.49 3.84
N SER A 418 -15.30 -16.45 4.68
CA SER A 418 -15.73 -16.51 6.08
C SER A 418 -17.24 -16.78 6.23
N ARG A 419 -18.05 -16.26 5.31
CA ARG A 419 -19.50 -16.49 5.28
C ARG A 419 -19.85 -17.91 4.83
N ILE A 420 -19.10 -18.48 3.88
CA ILE A 420 -19.22 -19.88 3.49
C ILE A 420 -18.89 -20.78 4.68
N GLU A 421 -17.78 -20.55 5.39
CA GLU A 421 -17.40 -21.30 6.59
C GLU A 421 -18.49 -21.29 7.68
N VAL A 422 -19.12 -20.12 7.91
CA VAL A 422 -20.25 -20.01 8.86
C VAL A 422 -21.47 -20.79 8.39
N LEU A 423 -21.78 -20.76 7.09
CA LEU A 423 -22.89 -21.51 6.51
C LEU A 423 -22.63 -23.02 6.52
N GLU A 424 -21.41 -23.47 6.27
CA GLU A 424 -20.99 -24.86 6.37
C GLU A 424 -21.13 -25.38 7.80
N LYS A 425 -20.69 -24.61 8.81
CA LYS A 425 -20.89 -24.95 10.22
C LYS A 425 -22.38 -25.05 10.59
N LYS A 426 -23.20 -24.13 10.09
CA LYS A 426 -24.67 -24.19 10.30
C LYS A 426 -25.29 -25.42 9.63
N LEU A 427 -24.88 -25.73 8.39
CA LEU A 427 -25.34 -26.92 7.68
C LEU A 427 -24.97 -28.19 8.45
N GLN A 428 -23.75 -28.27 8.95
CA GLN A 428 -23.30 -29.41 9.75
C GLN A 428 -24.10 -29.56 11.05
N SER A 429 -24.41 -28.45 11.73
CA SER A 429 -25.30 -28.45 12.90
C SER A 429 -26.71 -28.97 12.55
N CYS A 430 -27.28 -28.53 11.42
CA CYS A 430 -28.58 -29.01 10.96
C CYS A 430 -28.56 -30.50 10.59
N ILE A 431 -27.45 -31.01 10.03
CA ILE A 431 -27.30 -32.44 9.74
C ILE A 431 -27.27 -33.25 11.04
N ILE A 432 -26.53 -32.79 12.05
CA ILE A 432 -26.48 -33.44 13.37
C ILE A 432 -27.88 -33.45 14.00
N GLU A 433 -28.59 -32.33 13.96
CA GLU A 433 -29.95 -32.21 14.48
C GLU A 433 -30.94 -33.11 13.72
N LYS A 434 -30.87 -33.15 12.38
CA LYS A 434 -31.67 -34.06 11.54
C LYS A 434 -31.44 -35.52 11.93
N ASN A 435 -30.18 -35.93 12.07
CA ASN A 435 -29.84 -37.31 12.42
C ASN A 435 -30.31 -37.66 13.84
N GLY A 436 -30.26 -36.71 14.78
CA GLY A 436 -30.80 -36.88 16.13
C GLY A 436 -32.31 -37.09 16.12
N LEU A 437 -33.05 -36.26 15.36
CA LEU A 437 -34.49 -36.42 15.18
C LEU A 437 -34.84 -37.73 14.46
N GLU A 438 -34.06 -38.13 13.45
CA GLU A 438 -34.23 -39.43 12.77
C GLU A 438 -34.10 -40.59 13.76
N LEU A 439 -33.08 -40.56 14.63
CA LEU A 439 -32.90 -41.56 15.69
C LEU A 439 -34.07 -41.59 16.66
N GLU A 440 -34.52 -40.43 17.16
CA GLU A 440 -35.69 -40.32 18.05
C GLU A 440 -36.96 -40.87 17.39
N THR A 441 -37.14 -40.64 16.08
CA THR A 441 -38.27 -41.20 15.35
C THR A 441 -38.15 -42.72 15.14
N GLU A 442 -36.94 -43.23 14.89
CA GLU A 442 -36.68 -44.67 14.76
C GLU A 442 -36.93 -45.40 16.10
N GLU A 443 -36.50 -44.81 17.21
CA GLU A 443 -36.79 -45.28 18.57
C GLU A 443 -38.29 -45.27 18.86
N ALA A 444 -39.00 -44.19 18.51
CA ALA A 444 -40.45 -44.10 18.66
C ALA A 444 -41.20 -45.13 17.80
N ILE A 445 -40.70 -45.43 16.59
CA ILE A 445 -41.24 -46.49 15.73
C ILE A 445 -41.02 -47.85 16.35
N GLN A 446 -39.81 -48.17 16.84
CA GLN A 446 -39.52 -49.43 17.54
C GLN A 446 -40.37 -49.61 18.81
N ASP A 447 -40.62 -48.54 19.58
CA ASP A 447 -41.50 -48.58 20.73
C ASP A 447 -42.97 -48.77 20.33
N SER A 448 -43.38 -48.27 19.16
CA SER A 448 -44.73 -48.51 18.60
C SER A 448 -44.90 -49.92 18.02
N GLU A 449 -43.82 -50.56 17.58
CA GLU A 449 -43.79 -51.92 17.02
C GLU A 449 -43.82 -53.02 18.10
N ARG A 450 -43.77 -52.67 19.40
CA ARG A 450 -44.08 -53.59 20.51
C ARG A 450 -45.59 -53.94 20.56
N GLN A 451 -46.09 -54.57 19.50
CA GLN A 451 -47.45 -55.10 19.39
C GLN A 451 -47.75 -56.16 20.46
N ASP A 452 -46.74 -56.87 20.94
CA ASP A 452 -46.86 -57.92 21.95
C ASP A 452 -47.43 -57.37 23.26
N ILE A 453 -46.92 -56.24 23.74
CA ILE A 453 -47.38 -55.62 25.00
C ILE A 453 -48.84 -55.17 24.88
N LYS A 454 -49.24 -54.57 23.76
CA LYS A 454 -50.63 -54.14 23.53
C LYS A 454 -51.59 -55.34 23.42
N SER A 455 -51.16 -56.43 22.80
CA SER A 455 -51.95 -57.66 22.70
C SER A 455 -52.10 -58.38 24.04
N GLU A 456 -51.05 -58.38 24.88
CA GLU A 456 -51.09 -58.87 26.26
C GLU A 456 -52.05 -58.04 27.13
N PHE A 457 -52.04 -56.71 27.02
CA PHE A 457 -53.00 -55.85 27.75
C PHE A 457 -54.46 -56.10 27.31
N ILE A 458 -54.71 -56.32 26.02
CA ILE A 458 -56.06 -56.67 25.53
C ILE A 458 -56.48 -58.05 26.04
N ALA A 459 -55.57 -59.03 26.07
CA ALA A 459 -55.83 -60.36 26.62
C ALA A 459 -56.13 -60.30 28.13
N MET A 460 -55.32 -59.56 28.91
CA MET A 460 -55.54 -59.34 30.34
C MET A 460 -56.87 -58.62 30.61
N ALA A 461 -57.20 -57.57 29.86
CA ALA A 461 -58.48 -56.87 29.97
C ALA A 461 -59.68 -57.77 29.64
N SER A 462 -59.56 -58.65 28.63
CA SER A 462 -60.62 -59.61 28.30
C SER A 462 -60.80 -60.69 29.39
N THR A 463 -59.71 -61.04 30.08
CA THR A 463 -59.71 -62.05 31.15
C THR A 463 -60.34 -61.48 32.41
N LEU A 464 -59.94 -60.27 32.81
CA LEU A 464 -60.55 -59.51 33.90
C LEU A 464 -62.05 -59.27 33.67
N SER A 465 -62.46 -58.92 32.45
CA SER A 465 -63.88 -58.73 32.12
C SER A 465 -64.69 -60.03 32.29
N LYS A 466 -64.14 -61.18 31.92
CA LYS A 466 -64.78 -62.49 32.15
C LYS A 466 -64.85 -62.87 33.61
N GLU A 467 -63.80 -62.58 34.38
CA GLU A 467 -63.81 -62.82 35.83
C GLU A 467 -64.84 -61.93 36.53
N MET A 468 -64.99 -60.68 36.08
CA MET A 468 -66.00 -59.75 36.59
C MET A 468 -67.43 -60.22 36.26
N GLU A 469 -67.69 -60.68 35.04
CA GLU A 469 -68.98 -61.29 34.66
C GLU A 469 -69.29 -62.56 35.48
N MET A 470 -68.27 -63.37 35.78
CA MET A 470 -68.41 -64.56 36.60
C MET A 470 -68.71 -64.20 38.07
N MET A 471 -68.03 -63.19 38.61
CA MET A 471 -68.28 -62.65 39.95
C MET A 471 -69.69 -62.06 40.06
N GLU A 472 -70.15 -61.29 39.06
CA GLU A 472 -71.54 -60.79 39.00
C GLU A 472 -72.57 -61.92 38.95
N ALA A 473 -72.31 -62.98 38.17
CA ALA A 473 -73.17 -64.15 38.10
C ALA A 473 -73.21 -64.93 39.42
N GLN A 474 -72.08 -65.02 40.13
CA GLN A 474 -72.03 -65.60 41.47
C GLN A 474 -72.82 -64.73 42.44
N LEU A 475 -72.59 -63.42 42.48
CA LEU A 475 -73.27 -62.47 43.36
C LEU A 475 -74.79 -62.51 43.16
N LYS A 476 -75.25 -62.65 41.91
CA LYS A 476 -76.67 -62.87 41.58
C LYS A 476 -77.21 -64.18 42.14
N ARG A 477 -76.46 -65.30 42.04
CA ARG A 477 -76.85 -66.57 42.66
C ARG A 477 -76.92 -66.48 44.19
N TRP A 478 -75.98 -65.80 44.83
CA TRP A 478 -76.00 -65.58 46.29
C TRP A 478 -77.21 -64.75 46.69
N LYS A 479 -77.56 -63.73 45.90
CA LYS A 479 -78.75 -62.90 46.12
C LYS A 479 -80.05 -63.68 45.98
N ASP A 480 -80.17 -64.52 44.95
CA ASP A 480 -81.32 -65.39 44.74
C ASP A 480 -81.45 -66.41 45.89
N THR A 481 -80.33 -67.02 46.30
CA THR A 481 -80.29 -67.97 47.43
C THR A 481 -80.66 -67.30 48.77
N ALA A 482 -80.22 -66.05 48.98
CA ALA A 482 -80.59 -65.28 50.17
C ALA A 482 -82.09 -64.93 50.17
N GLN A 483 -82.67 -64.62 49.01
CA GLN A 483 -84.11 -64.40 48.88
C GLN A 483 -84.93 -65.66 49.12
N ASP A 484 -84.47 -66.82 48.65
CA ASP A 484 -85.08 -68.12 48.97
C ASP A 484 -84.99 -68.44 50.46
N ALA A 485 -83.85 -68.14 51.11
CA ALA A 485 -83.68 -68.32 52.56
C ALA A 485 -84.62 -67.39 53.36
N LEU A 486 -84.83 -66.15 52.91
CA LEU A 486 -85.81 -65.24 53.51
C LEU A 486 -87.24 -65.75 53.36
N TYR A 487 -87.62 -66.25 52.19
CA TYR A 487 -88.94 -66.86 51.95
C TYR A 487 -89.18 -68.10 52.84
N LEU A 488 -88.17 -68.96 52.99
CA LEU A 488 -88.22 -70.11 53.90
C LEU A 488 -88.32 -69.68 55.37
N ARG A 489 -87.63 -68.60 55.76
CA ARG A 489 -87.69 -68.04 57.11
C ARG A 489 -89.07 -67.45 57.43
N GLU A 490 -89.71 -66.79 56.48
CA GLU A 490 -91.09 -66.29 56.62
C GLU A 490 -92.09 -67.45 56.76
N GLN A 491 -91.95 -68.52 55.97
CA GLN A 491 -92.73 -69.75 56.17
C GLN A 491 -92.53 -70.38 57.55
N ALA A 492 -91.27 -70.48 58.00
CA ALA A 492 -90.95 -71.02 59.32
C ALA A 492 -91.52 -70.16 60.45
N GLN A 493 -91.50 -68.82 60.31
CA GLN A 493 -92.14 -67.91 61.27
C GLN A 493 -93.66 -68.05 61.28
N SER A 494 -94.30 -68.19 60.12
CA SER A 494 -95.74 -68.48 59.98
C SER A 494 -96.12 -69.78 60.74
N LEU A 495 -95.33 -70.84 60.56
CA LEU A 495 -95.51 -72.12 61.28
C LEU A 495 -95.21 -71.99 62.78
N ARG A 496 -94.25 -71.15 63.18
CA ARG A 496 -93.95 -70.88 64.59
C ARG A 496 -95.07 -70.13 65.28
N VAL A 497 -95.72 -69.19 64.59
CA VAL A 497 -96.91 -68.48 65.10
C VAL A 497 -98.09 -69.44 65.23
N SER A 498 -98.32 -70.32 64.26
CA SER A 498 -99.39 -71.33 64.34
C SER A 498 -99.17 -72.35 65.45
N ALA A 499 -97.92 -72.80 65.67
CA ALA A 499 -97.54 -73.65 66.79
C ALA A 499 -97.71 -72.94 68.15
N LYS A 500 -97.46 -71.63 68.22
CA LYS A 500 -97.65 -70.83 69.44
C LYS A 500 -99.13 -70.63 69.78
N THR A 501 -100.02 -70.50 68.78
CA THR A 501 -101.47 -70.51 69.00
C THR A 501 -101.98 -71.87 69.49
N LEU A 502 -101.43 -72.98 69.00
CA LEU A 502 -101.77 -74.34 69.48
C LEU A 502 -101.29 -74.59 70.92
N SER A 503 -100.09 -74.12 71.27
CA SER A 503 -99.55 -74.20 72.63
C SER A 503 -100.36 -73.35 73.63
N ASN A 504 -100.84 -72.18 73.23
CA ASN A 504 -101.70 -71.33 74.07
C ASN A 504 -103.08 -71.96 74.32
N LEU A 505 -103.64 -72.69 73.35
CA LEU A 505 -104.90 -73.46 73.52
C LEU A 505 -104.70 -74.64 74.51
N GLN A 506 -103.58 -75.35 74.41
CA GLN A 506 -103.23 -76.41 75.37
C GLN A 506 -102.98 -75.88 76.79
N SER A 507 -102.37 -74.69 76.91
CA SER A 507 -102.17 -74.00 78.19
C SER A 507 -103.49 -73.65 78.90
N TYR A 508 -104.53 -73.26 78.15
CA TYR A 508 -105.86 -72.97 78.72
C TYR A 508 -106.58 -74.24 79.21
N GLU A 509 -106.44 -75.36 78.49
CA GLU A 509 -106.99 -76.65 78.92
C GLU A 509 -106.25 -77.21 80.15
N GLN A 510 -104.93 -77.05 80.21
CA GLN A 510 -104.09 -77.51 81.33
C GLN A 510 -104.38 -76.72 82.61
N LYS A 511 -104.58 -75.39 82.50
CA LYS A 511 -104.97 -74.52 83.64
C LYS A 511 -106.38 -74.82 84.16
N GLY A 512 -107.30 -75.19 83.26
CA GLY A 512 -108.66 -75.64 83.63
C GLY A 512 -108.71 -76.99 84.35
N LEU A 513 -107.72 -77.87 84.10
CA LEU A 513 -107.55 -79.15 84.81
C LEU A 513 -106.84 -78.93 86.16
N GLU A 514 -105.85 -78.04 86.23
CA GLU A 514 -105.19 -77.64 87.48
C GLU A 514 -106.18 -77.02 88.48
N ASP A 515 -107.09 -76.15 88.03
CA ASP A 515 -108.12 -75.54 88.90
C ASP A 515 -109.15 -76.56 89.43
N LYS A 516 -109.44 -77.63 88.66
CA LYS A 516 -110.29 -78.75 89.12
C LYS A 516 -109.55 -79.65 90.12
N CYS A 517 -108.26 -79.94 89.90
CA CYS A 517 -107.41 -80.68 90.83
C CYS A 517 -107.16 -79.90 92.14
N ALA A 518 -107.02 -78.57 92.08
CA ALA A 518 -106.86 -77.72 93.26
C ALA A 518 -108.13 -77.69 94.14
N LYS A 519 -109.32 -77.69 93.53
CA LYS A 519 -110.61 -77.79 94.24
C LYS A 519 -110.79 -79.16 94.91
N GLN A 520 -110.43 -80.25 94.23
CA GLN A 520 -110.46 -81.60 94.81
C GLN A 520 -109.40 -81.80 95.92
N MET A 521 -108.22 -81.17 95.80
CA MET A 521 -107.21 -81.16 96.88
C MET A 521 -107.66 -80.38 98.12
N ALA A 522 -108.39 -79.28 97.95
CA ALA A 522 -108.98 -78.53 99.07
C ALA A 522 -110.06 -79.35 99.80
N GLU A 523 -110.86 -80.13 99.07
CA GLU A 523 -111.87 -81.04 99.59
C GLU A 523 -111.22 -82.21 100.38
N ILE A 524 -110.13 -82.79 99.85
CA ILE A 524 -109.34 -83.84 100.52
C ILE A 524 -108.64 -83.31 101.79
N LYS A 525 -108.16 -82.05 101.79
CA LYS A 525 -107.63 -81.41 103.01
C LYS A 525 -108.71 -81.19 104.07
N SER A 526 -109.95 -80.88 103.68
CA SER A 526 -111.07 -80.76 104.62
C SER A 526 -111.49 -82.10 105.25
N LEU A 527 -111.43 -83.19 104.47
CA LEU A 527 -111.72 -84.55 104.93
C LEU A 527 -110.59 -85.12 105.83
N LYS A 528 -109.32 -84.75 105.57
CA LYS A 528 -108.19 -85.08 106.47
C LYS A 528 -108.27 -84.37 107.83
N ALA A 529 -108.74 -83.12 107.86
CA ALA A 529 -108.97 -82.39 109.12
C ALA A 529 -110.12 -82.97 109.97
N LEU A 530 -111.13 -83.60 109.33
CA LEU A 530 -112.23 -84.29 110.02
C LEU A 530 -111.76 -85.63 110.65
N ILE A 531 -110.84 -86.33 109.99
CA ILE A 531 -110.25 -87.59 110.49
C ILE A 531 -109.30 -87.34 111.67
N GLU A 532 -108.52 -86.26 111.67
CA GLU A 532 -107.70 -85.85 112.83
C GLU A 532 -108.54 -85.46 114.05
N LYS A 533 -109.78 -84.97 113.85
CA LYS A 533 -110.72 -84.63 114.93
C LYS A 533 -111.34 -85.89 115.56
N LEU A 534 -111.72 -86.88 114.74
CA LEU A 534 -112.27 -88.16 115.20
C LEU A 534 -111.20 -89.11 115.80
N LEU A 535 -109.93 -88.96 115.41
CA LEU A 535 -108.81 -89.68 116.05
C LEU A 535 -108.39 -89.06 117.40
N LYS A 536 -108.70 -87.78 117.66
CA LYS A 536 -108.56 -87.14 118.98
C LYS A 536 -109.66 -87.53 119.97
N GLU A 537 -110.85 -87.93 119.49
CA GLU A 537 -111.95 -88.42 120.34
C GLU A 537 -111.83 -89.92 120.69
N LYS A 538 -111.06 -90.70 119.90
CA LYS A 538 -110.77 -92.12 120.20
C LYS A 538 -109.72 -92.31 121.31
N LEU A 539 -108.84 -91.33 121.53
CA LEU A 539 -107.74 -91.41 122.52
C LEU A 539 -108.15 -91.00 123.95
N GLN A 540 -109.42 -90.66 124.19
CA GLN A 540 -109.95 -90.24 125.51
C GLN A 540 -110.88 -91.27 126.18
N LEU A 541 -111.07 -92.47 125.60
CA LEU A 541 -111.78 -93.58 126.24
C LEU A 541 -110.93 -94.86 126.25
N GLN A 542 -109.71 -94.74 126.77
CA GLN A 542 -108.92 -95.91 127.15
C GLN A 542 -107.97 -95.59 128.32
N ASN A 543 -108.55 -95.41 129.52
CA ASN A 543 -107.91 -95.76 130.81
C ASN A 543 -108.89 -95.63 131.98
N LEU A 544 -109.32 -96.78 132.54
CA LEU A 544 -109.32 -97.07 133.98
C LEU A 544 -109.62 -98.55 134.27
N ALA A 545 -108.65 -99.16 134.99
CA ALA A 545 -108.73 -100.23 135.99
C ALA A 545 -108.54 -101.72 135.61
N SER A 546 -107.51 -102.28 136.25
CA SER A 546 -107.17 -103.69 136.46
C SER A 546 -107.42 -104.10 137.94
N ILE A 547 -107.44 -105.43 138.20
CA ILE A 547 -107.15 -106.16 139.48
C ILE A 547 -108.32 -106.77 140.30
N CYS A 548 -108.35 -108.12 140.20
CA CYS A 548 -108.61 -109.21 141.18
C CYS A 548 -109.99 -109.51 141.78
N THR A 549 -110.43 -110.78 141.66
CA THR A 549 -110.20 -111.82 142.70
C THR A 549 -110.61 -113.24 142.24
N ARG A 550 -109.98 -114.24 142.87
CA ARG A 550 -110.11 -115.70 142.72
C ARG A 550 -110.71 -116.29 144.01
N GLU A 551 -111.19 -117.56 143.94
CA GLU A 551 -111.47 -118.57 145.00
C GLU A 551 -112.96 -118.63 145.50
N CYS A 552 -113.61 -119.77 145.81
CA CYS A 552 -113.19 -121.08 146.35
C CYS A 552 -114.31 -122.19 146.24
N ASN A 553 -113.91 -123.48 146.16
CA ASN A 553 -114.46 -124.75 146.75
C ASN A 553 -115.85 -125.32 146.31
N ASP A 554 -116.18 -126.63 146.31
CA ASP A 554 -115.53 -127.86 146.79
C ASP A 554 -116.20 -129.15 146.19
N ASP A 555 -115.38 -130.21 146.05
CA ASP A 555 -115.58 -131.64 146.38
C ASP A 555 -116.55 -132.65 145.68
N ARG A 556 -115.91 -133.77 145.24
CA ARG A 556 -116.23 -135.21 145.49
C ARG A 556 -116.92 -136.04 144.40
N GLY A 557 -116.29 -137.19 144.08
CA GLY A 557 -117.00 -138.42 143.66
C GLY A 557 -116.47 -139.13 142.41
N LEU A 558 -115.52 -140.05 142.62
CA LEU A 558 -115.30 -141.30 141.89
C LEU A 558 -116.22 -141.66 140.70
N ALA A 559 -115.56 -142.00 139.59
CA ALA A 559 -115.94 -143.01 138.58
C ALA A 559 -116.56 -142.59 137.22
N GLU A 560 -116.74 -141.30 136.92
CA GLU A 560 -117.25 -140.86 135.58
C GLU A 560 -116.25 -140.01 134.74
N ILE A 561 -115.03 -139.78 135.23
CA ILE A 561 -113.97 -138.97 134.57
C ILE A 561 -113.12 -139.84 133.61
N LYS A 562 -113.75 -140.44 132.60
CA LYS A 562 -113.06 -140.90 131.38
C LYS A 562 -113.61 -140.26 130.09
N ASP A 563 -114.71 -139.53 130.18
CA ASP A 563 -115.29 -138.78 129.04
C ASP A 563 -114.98 -137.27 129.06
N SER A 564 -114.56 -136.70 130.20
CA SER A 564 -114.22 -135.28 130.31
C SER A 564 -112.78 -134.92 129.87
N GLN A 565 -111.90 -135.92 129.68
CA GLN A 565 -110.54 -135.69 129.17
C GLN A 565 -110.50 -135.32 127.68
N ARG A 566 -111.47 -135.75 126.86
CA ARG A 566 -111.54 -135.40 125.42
C ARG A 566 -112.00 -133.96 125.16
N LYS A 567 -112.71 -133.32 126.09
CA LYS A 567 -113.19 -131.92 125.93
C LYS A 567 -112.13 -130.87 126.27
N ALA A 568 -111.21 -131.16 127.20
CA ALA A 568 -110.16 -130.22 127.59
C ALA A 568 -109.05 -130.06 126.53
N GLN A 569 -108.80 -131.08 125.70
CA GLN A 569 -107.81 -130.99 124.61
C GLN A 569 -108.27 -130.09 123.46
N ALA A 570 -109.57 -130.07 123.13
CA ALA A 570 -110.10 -129.22 122.06
C ALA A 570 -110.00 -127.71 122.38
N GLN A 571 -110.12 -127.31 123.65
CA GLN A 571 -110.08 -125.90 124.05
C GLN A 571 -108.65 -125.31 124.10
N ALA A 572 -107.62 -126.14 124.26
CA ALA A 572 -106.23 -125.68 124.26
C ALA A 572 -105.69 -125.43 122.84
N GLU A 573 -106.19 -126.15 121.84
CA GLU A 573 -105.75 -126.03 120.44
C GLU A 573 -106.30 -124.77 119.77
N GLU A 574 -107.49 -124.33 120.15
CA GLU A 574 -108.12 -123.11 119.63
C GLU A 574 -107.40 -121.83 120.09
N LEU A 575 -106.93 -121.78 121.34
CA LEU A 575 -106.15 -120.64 121.86
C LEU A 575 -104.76 -120.51 121.23
N LYS A 576 -104.17 -121.62 120.77
CA LYS A 576 -102.87 -121.60 120.07
C LYS A 576 -102.99 -121.01 118.66
N ASN A 577 -104.04 -121.39 117.92
CA ASN A 577 -104.28 -120.89 116.56
C ASN A 577 -104.48 -119.37 116.51
N VAL A 578 -105.19 -118.80 117.50
CA VAL A 578 -105.44 -117.34 117.58
C VAL A 578 -104.15 -116.54 117.80
N LEU A 579 -103.22 -117.05 118.60
CA LEU A 579 -101.94 -116.36 118.86
C LEU A 579 -101.01 -116.42 117.65
N ASP A 580 -100.92 -117.57 116.98
CA ASP A 580 -100.10 -117.72 115.78
C ASP A 580 -100.61 -116.83 114.62
N GLU A 581 -101.93 -116.68 114.49
CA GLU A 581 -102.57 -115.79 113.51
C GLU A 581 -102.24 -114.31 113.77
N HIS A 582 -102.24 -113.87 115.04
CA HIS A 582 -101.90 -112.50 115.40
C HIS A 582 -100.42 -112.14 115.13
N PHE A 583 -99.48 -113.07 115.40
CA PHE A 583 -98.07 -112.86 115.08
C PHE A 583 -97.81 -112.80 113.57
N LEU A 584 -98.55 -113.57 112.78
CA LEU A 584 -98.48 -113.52 111.31
C LEU A 584 -98.98 -112.18 110.77
N GLU A 585 -100.10 -111.66 111.30
CA GLU A 585 -100.62 -110.33 110.95
C GLU A 585 -99.62 -109.20 111.23
N LEU A 586 -98.91 -109.24 112.37
CA LEU A 586 -97.92 -108.22 112.72
C LEU A 586 -96.72 -108.24 111.77
N ARG A 587 -96.25 -109.43 111.36
CA ARG A 587 -95.15 -109.57 110.39
C ARG A 587 -95.55 -109.09 108.99
N VAL A 588 -96.78 -109.38 108.56
CA VAL A 588 -97.30 -108.91 107.27
C VAL A 588 -97.46 -107.39 107.26
N LYS A 589 -97.96 -106.79 108.35
CA LYS A 589 -98.06 -105.33 108.48
C LYS A 589 -96.69 -104.66 108.42
N ALA A 590 -95.70 -105.16 109.17
CA ALA A 590 -94.34 -104.61 109.13
C ALA A 590 -93.71 -104.75 107.73
N ALA A 591 -93.90 -105.89 107.05
CA ALA A 591 -93.42 -106.08 105.69
C ALA A 591 -94.09 -105.10 104.70
N HIS A 592 -95.41 -104.95 104.77
CA HIS A 592 -96.17 -104.02 103.92
C HIS A 592 -95.78 -102.56 104.18
N GLU A 593 -95.52 -102.16 105.42
CA GLU A 593 -95.05 -100.82 105.76
C GLU A 593 -93.65 -100.55 105.16
N THR A 594 -92.74 -101.51 105.26
CA THR A 594 -91.40 -101.38 104.65
C THR A 594 -91.44 -101.38 103.12
N GLU A 595 -92.32 -102.18 102.51
CA GLU A 595 -92.52 -102.21 101.06
C GLU A 595 -93.12 -100.89 100.56
N SER A 596 -94.12 -100.36 101.26
CA SER A 596 -94.74 -99.07 100.94
C SER A 596 -93.71 -97.93 101.02
N ALA A 597 -92.88 -97.91 102.05
CA ALA A 597 -91.81 -96.90 102.20
C ALA A 597 -90.74 -97.01 101.10
N CYS A 598 -90.39 -98.24 100.67
CA CYS A 598 -89.48 -98.47 99.55
C CYS A 598 -90.09 -98.05 98.21
N GLN A 599 -91.37 -98.33 97.98
CA GLN A 599 -92.09 -97.91 96.76
C GLN A 599 -92.20 -96.38 96.66
N GLU A 600 -92.43 -95.68 97.77
CA GLU A 600 -92.48 -94.21 97.82
C GLU A 600 -91.10 -93.60 97.51
N ARG A 601 -90.02 -94.14 98.09
CA ARG A 601 -88.65 -93.73 97.76
C ARG A 601 -88.31 -93.97 96.29
N LEU A 602 -88.70 -95.12 95.75
CA LEU A 602 -88.51 -95.43 94.33
C LEU A 602 -89.30 -94.46 93.44
N ALA A 603 -90.53 -94.11 93.81
CA ALA A 603 -91.35 -93.14 93.08
C ALA A 603 -90.72 -91.74 93.10
N THR A 604 -90.20 -91.31 94.25
CA THR A 604 -89.50 -90.02 94.42
C THR A 604 -88.22 -89.96 93.58
N ALA A 605 -87.38 -91.00 93.67
CA ALA A 605 -86.15 -91.09 92.87
C ALA A 605 -86.45 -91.16 91.35
N LYS A 606 -87.53 -91.84 90.94
CA LYS A 606 -87.99 -91.85 89.54
C LYS A 606 -88.45 -90.47 89.07
N ALA A 607 -89.11 -89.69 89.92
CA ALA A 607 -89.51 -88.33 89.61
C ALA A 607 -88.29 -87.39 89.47
N GLU A 608 -87.32 -87.47 90.38
CA GLU A 608 -86.07 -86.70 90.31
C GLU A 608 -85.25 -87.04 89.05
N ILE A 609 -85.14 -88.32 88.69
CA ILE A 609 -84.48 -88.74 87.45
C ILE A 609 -85.21 -88.18 86.22
N ALA A 610 -86.54 -88.14 86.23
CA ALA A 610 -87.31 -87.56 85.14
C ALA A 610 -87.06 -86.04 85.03
N GLU A 611 -87.03 -85.33 86.16
CA GLU A 611 -86.74 -83.89 86.20
C GLU A 611 -85.32 -83.58 85.71
N LEU A 612 -84.31 -84.29 86.20
CA LEU A 612 -82.92 -84.11 85.75
C LEU A 612 -82.73 -84.41 84.26
N ARG A 613 -83.45 -85.39 83.72
CA ARG A 613 -83.46 -85.64 82.26
C ARG A 613 -84.06 -84.47 81.49
N THR A 614 -85.17 -83.92 81.94
CA THR A 614 -85.76 -82.73 81.29
C THR A 614 -84.85 -81.50 81.36
N GLN A 615 -84.14 -81.30 82.48
CA GLN A 615 -83.16 -80.23 82.62
C GLN A 615 -81.93 -80.45 81.73
N LEU A 616 -81.43 -81.69 81.62
CA LEU A 616 -80.35 -82.03 80.70
C LEU A 616 -80.77 -81.74 79.26
N ASP A 617 -81.94 -82.21 78.83
CA ASP A 617 -82.46 -81.97 77.48
C ASP A 617 -82.63 -80.47 77.17
N LEU A 618 -83.02 -79.67 78.19
CA LEU A 618 -83.08 -78.21 78.07
C LEU A 618 -81.69 -77.60 77.89
N SER A 619 -80.72 -77.99 78.73
CA SER A 619 -79.34 -77.49 78.64
C SER A 619 -78.64 -77.90 77.34
N GLU A 620 -78.90 -79.11 76.84
CA GLU A 620 -78.36 -79.57 75.55
C GLU A 620 -78.93 -78.77 74.39
N ARG A 621 -80.23 -78.43 74.44
CA ARG A 621 -80.86 -77.51 73.47
C ARG A 621 -80.26 -76.11 73.54
N GLU A 622 -80.06 -75.54 74.73
CA GLU A 622 -79.41 -74.23 74.91
C GLU A 622 -77.97 -74.22 74.37
N VAL A 623 -77.19 -75.29 74.61
CA VAL A 623 -75.83 -75.41 74.06
C VAL A 623 -75.85 -75.50 72.54
N LEU A 624 -76.81 -76.21 71.95
CA LEU A 624 -76.97 -76.26 70.49
C LEU A 624 -77.35 -74.90 69.91
N GLU A 625 -78.26 -74.16 70.56
CA GLU A 625 -78.64 -72.80 70.15
C GLU A 625 -77.46 -71.83 70.25
N LEU A 626 -76.68 -71.89 71.33
CA LEU A 626 -75.47 -71.07 71.49
C LEU A 626 -74.39 -71.43 70.46
N LYS A 627 -74.18 -72.71 70.19
CA LYS A 627 -73.23 -73.16 69.14
C LYS A 627 -73.64 -72.65 67.76
N GLU A 628 -74.93 -72.72 67.44
CA GLU A 628 -75.43 -72.18 66.18
C GLU A 628 -75.31 -70.65 66.13
N GLY A 629 -75.58 -69.97 67.25
CA GLY A 629 -75.35 -68.53 67.39
C GLY A 629 -73.90 -68.12 67.16
N ILE A 630 -72.94 -68.89 67.70
CA ILE A 630 -71.49 -68.66 67.47
C ILE A 630 -71.16 -68.83 65.99
N LYS A 631 -71.61 -69.91 65.34
CA LYS A 631 -71.37 -70.13 63.91
C LYS A 631 -71.92 -68.98 63.04
N VAL A 632 -73.13 -68.50 63.35
CA VAL A 632 -73.70 -67.35 62.64
C VAL A 632 -72.82 -66.11 62.82
N LYS A 633 -72.31 -65.87 64.03
CA LYS A 633 -71.39 -64.75 64.29
C LYS A 633 -70.03 -64.89 63.63
N GLU A 634 -69.48 -66.10 63.55
CA GLU A 634 -68.26 -66.40 62.79
C GLU A 634 -68.47 -66.12 61.30
N GLN A 635 -69.60 -66.56 60.72
CA GLN A 635 -69.95 -66.27 59.33
C GLN A 635 -70.16 -64.78 59.06
N GLU A 636 -70.81 -64.05 59.98
CA GLU A 636 -70.94 -62.58 59.89
C GLU A 636 -69.57 -61.87 59.96
N ALA A 637 -68.65 -62.36 60.79
CA ALA A 637 -67.30 -61.82 60.89
C ALA A 637 -66.47 -62.11 59.63
N GLU A 638 -66.54 -63.34 59.10
CA GLU A 638 -65.91 -63.71 57.82
C GLU A 638 -66.44 -62.85 56.66
N ALA A 639 -67.76 -62.65 56.59
CA ALA A 639 -68.37 -61.75 55.61
C ALA A 639 -67.88 -60.30 55.76
N SER A 640 -67.77 -59.81 57.00
CA SER A 640 -67.24 -58.46 57.27
C SER A 640 -65.77 -58.31 56.87
N ILE A 641 -64.95 -59.35 57.09
CA ILE A 641 -63.55 -59.36 56.66
C ILE A 641 -63.47 -59.34 55.13
N ALA A 642 -64.28 -60.15 54.44
CA ALA A 642 -64.34 -60.15 52.99
C ALA A 642 -64.77 -58.78 52.41
N GLU A 643 -65.73 -58.09 53.05
CA GLU A 643 -66.10 -56.72 52.68
C GLU A 643 -64.94 -55.73 52.92
N MET A 644 -64.22 -55.84 54.04
CA MET A 644 -63.05 -55.00 54.32
C MET A 644 -61.92 -55.22 53.31
N GLU A 645 -61.64 -56.46 52.92
CA GLU A 645 -60.65 -56.79 51.89
C GLU A 645 -61.06 -56.23 50.52
N THR A 646 -62.35 -56.34 50.17
CA THR A 646 -62.89 -55.77 48.92
C THR A 646 -62.76 -54.26 48.90
N ILE A 647 -63.09 -53.57 50.01
CA ILE A 647 -62.93 -52.11 50.14
C ILE A 647 -61.44 -51.72 50.12
N GLY A 648 -60.58 -52.52 50.76
CA GLY A 648 -59.14 -52.32 50.77
C GLY A 648 -58.55 -52.35 49.36
N GLN A 649 -58.90 -53.37 48.57
CA GLN A 649 -58.47 -53.49 47.18
C GLN A 649 -58.96 -52.31 46.34
N ALA A 650 -60.24 -51.92 46.46
CA ALA A 650 -60.77 -50.77 45.73
C ALA A 650 -60.05 -49.45 46.10
N TYR A 651 -59.61 -49.31 47.35
CA TYR A 651 -58.84 -48.15 47.79
C TYR A 651 -57.41 -48.16 47.25
N GLU A 652 -56.74 -49.32 47.24
CA GLU A 652 -55.41 -49.50 46.63
C GLU A 652 -55.43 -49.23 45.12
N ASP A 653 -56.44 -49.73 44.41
CA ASP A 653 -56.63 -49.48 42.98
C ASP A 653 -56.83 -47.98 42.71
N MET A 654 -57.68 -47.32 43.50
CA MET A 654 -57.90 -45.87 43.42
C MET A 654 -56.64 -45.07 43.75
N GLN A 655 -55.86 -45.50 44.74
CA GLN A 655 -54.59 -44.87 45.11
C GLN A 655 -53.57 -44.99 43.97
N THR A 656 -53.50 -46.16 43.33
CA THR A 656 -52.66 -46.40 42.16
C THR A 656 -53.09 -45.54 40.98
N GLN A 657 -54.41 -45.43 40.74
CA GLN A 657 -54.96 -44.54 39.70
C GLN A 657 -54.62 -43.07 39.99
N ASN A 658 -54.72 -42.62 41.24
CA ASN A 658 -54.35 -41.26 41.64
C ASN A 658 -52.86 -40.99 41.47
N GLN A 659 -51.98 -41.94 41.80
CA GLN A 659 -50.55 -41.82 41.53
C GLN A 659 -50.27 -41.69 40.03
N HIS A 660 -50.93 -42.49 39.21
CA HIS A 660 -50.80 -42.40 37.75
C HIS A 660 -51.29 -41.06 37.22
N LEU A 661 -52.42 -40.52 37.70
CA LEU A 661 -52.89 -39.19 37.33
C LEU A 661 -51.94 -38.08 37.76
N LEU A 662 -51.37 -38.16 38.96
CA LEU A 662 -50.36 -37.20 39.42
C LEU A 662 -49.10 -37.24 38.54
N GLN A 663 -48.67 -38.44 38.14
CA GLN A 663 -47.54 -38.61 37.23
C GLN A 663 -47.83 -38.02 35.85
N GLN A 664 -49.03 -38.25 35.29
CA GLN A 664 -49.44 -37.62 34.03
C GLN A 664 -49.46 -36.09 34.11
N VAL A 665 -49.94 -35.52 35.24
CA VAL A 665 -49.91 -34.07 35.45
C VAL A 665 -48.46 -33.56 35.47
N ALA A 666 -47.57 -34.24 36.18
CA ALA A 666 -46.15 -33.88 36.21
C ALA A 666 -45.49 -33.96 34.82
N GLU A 667 -45.74 -35.02 34.07
CA GLU A 667 -45.23 -35.19 32.70
C GLU A 667 -45.76 -34.08 31.75
N ARG A 668 -47.03 -33.70 31.90
CA ARG A 668 -47.60 -32.57 31.15
C ARG A 668 -47.00 -31.22 31.55
N ASP A 669 -46.72 -31.02 32.83
CA ASP A 669 -46.08 -29.79 33.32
C ASP A 669 -44.64 -29.70 32.81
N ASP A 670 -43.89 -30.81 32.80
CA ASP A 670 -42.54 -30.87 32.21
C ASP A 670 -42.56 -30.57 30.70
N TYR A 671 -43.53 -31.12 29.98
CA TYR A 671 -43.73 -30.80 28.56
C TYR A 671 -44.04 -29.30 28.35
N ASN A 672 -44.93 -28.74 29.16
CA ASN A 672 -45.25 -27.31 29.11
C ASN A 672 -44.03 -26.43 29.40
N ILE A 673 -43.20 -26.79 30.38
CA ILE A 673 -41.96 -26.09 30.71
C ILE A 673 -40.99 -26.12 29.52
N LYS A 674 -40.81 -27.29 28.88
CA LYS A 674 -39.98 -27.43 27.67
C LYS A 674 -40.49 -26.53 26.55
N LEU A 675 -41.79 -26.54 26.28
CA LEU A 675 -42.41 -25.78 25.20
C LEU A 675 -42.32 -24.25 25.44
N VAL A 676 -42.50 -23.80 26.69
CA VAL A 676 -42.29 -22.39 27.07
C VAL A 676 -40.81 -22.00 26.93
N SER A 677 -39.89 -22.88 27.34
CA SER A 677 -38.43 -22.65 27.20
C SER A 677 -38.03 -22.49 25.73
N GLU A 678 -38.50 -23.39 24.85
CA GLU A 678 -38.28 -23.32 23.40
C GLU A 678 -38.91 -22.07 22.78
N SER A 679 -40.13 -21.71 23.20
CA SER A 679 -40.79 -20.47 22.76
C SER A 679 -39.97 -19.23 23.11
N VAL A 680 -39.43 -19.16 24.33
CA VAL A 680 -38.56 -18.06 24.78
C VAL A 680 -37.24 -18.05 24.00
N LYS A 681 -36.59 -19.20 23.81
CA LYS A 681 -35.35 -19.32 23.01
C LYS A 681 -35.58 -18.84 21.57
N THR A 682 -36.67 -19.28 20.95
CA THR A 682 -37.05 -18.90 19.58
C THR A 682 -37.32 -17.39 19.49
N LYS A 683 -38.04 -16.82 20.47
CA LYS A 683 -38.29 -15.37 20.52
C LYS A 683 -37.01 -14.56 20.72
N HIS A 684 -36.09 -15.06 21.56
CA HIS A 684 -34.78 -14.42 21.74
C HIS A 684 -33.97 -14.43 20.44
N ALA A 685 -33.87 -15.59 19.77
CA ALA A 685 -33.19 -15.72 18.48
C ALA A 685 -33.82 -14.81 17.40
N TYR A 686 -35.14 -14.75 17.32
CA TYR A 686 -35.85 -13.85 16.42
C TYR A 686 -35.50 -12.37 16.67
N ASN A 687 -35.49 -11.93 17.93
CA ASN A 687 -35.14 -10.55 18.28
C ASN A 687 -33.68 -10.22 17.94
N THR A 688 -32.77 -11.16 18.18
CA THR A 688 -31.36 -11.03 17.79
C THR A 688 -31.24 -10.85 16.27
N HIS A 689 -31.86 -11.73 15.48
CA HIS A 689 -31.86 -11.60 14.02
C HIS A 689 -32.52 -10.32 13.52
N LEU A 690 -33.58 -9.84 14.18
CA LEU A 690 -34.21 -8.56 13.84
C LEU A 690 -33.25 -7.39 14.08
N SER A 691 -32.49 -7.42 15.18
CA SER A 691 -31.47 -6.40 15.46
C SER A 691 -30.31 -6.45 14.46
N GLU A 692 -29.83 -7.64 14.11
CA GLU A 692 -28.80 -7.85 13.08
C GLU A 692 -29.28 -7.31 11.72
N LYS A 693 -30.51 -7.63 11.33
CA LYS A 693 -31.13 -7.10 10.10
C LYS A 693 -31.12 -5.57 10.08
N GLN A 694 -31.53 -4.91 11.16
CA GLN A 694 -31.53 -3.44 11.24
C GLN A 694 -30.13 -2.85 11.14
N VAL A 695 -29.12 -3.51 11.72
CA VAL A 695 -27.71 -3.09 11.60
C VAL A 695 -27.24 -3.24 10.15
N MET A 696 -27.53 -4.37 9.50
CA MET A 696 -27.19 -4.60 8.10
C MET A 696 -27.89 -3.62 7.16
N GLU A 697 -29.15 -3.27 7.42
CA GLU A 697 -29.87 -2.23 6.67
C GLU A 697 -29.20 -0.86 6.80
N LYS A 698 -28.74 -0.48 7.99
CA LYS A 698 -28.00 0.77 8.20
C LYS A 698 -26.64 0.77 7.49
N GLN A 699 -25.90 -0.33 7.56
CA GLN A 699 -24.64 -0.49 6.83
C GLN A 699 -24.85 -0.41 5.32
N LEU A 700 -25.91 -1.03 4.80
CA LEU A 700 -26.27 -0.95 3.38
C LEU A 700 -26.58 0.49 2.97
N HIS A 701 -27.35 1.24 3.77
CA HIS A 701 -27.61 2.65 3.52
C HIS A 701 -26.31 3.48 3.50
N GLN A 702 -25.38 3.22 4.44
CA GLN A 702 -24.09 3.90 4.49
C GLN A 702 -23.23 3.60 3.26
N VAL A 703 -23.14 2.33 2.85
CA VAL A 703 -22.42 1.93 1.64
C VAL A 703 -23.07 2.58 0.42
N ASN A 704 -24.40 2.59 0.33
CA ASN A 704 -25.10 3.21 -0.80
C ASN A 704 -24.82 4.72 -0.86
N ALA A 705 -24.81 5.42 0.28
CA ALA A 705 -24.44 6.83 0.33
C ALA A 705 -22.99 7.07 -0.15
N SER A 706 -22.05 6.18 0.22
CA SER A 706 -20.66 6.25 -0.25
C SER A 706 -20.55 6.01 -1.75
N VAL A 707 -21.32 5.07 -2.30
CA VAL A 707 -21.39 4.79 -3.74
C VAL A 707 -21.89 6.02 -4.51
N GLU A 708 -22.95 6.67 -4.04
CA GLU A 708 -23.45 7.90 -4.67
C GLU A 708 -22.42 9.05 -4.60
N ASN A 709 -21.67 9.17 -3.51
CA ASN A 709 -20.56 10.12 -3.41
C ASN A 709 -19.45 9.81 -4.44
N PHE A 710 -19.04 8.54 -4.56
CA PHE A 710 -18.05 8.14 -5.54
C PHE A 710 -18.52 8.36 -6.98
N LYS A 711 -19.79 8.08 -7.30
CA LYS A 711 -20.37 8.39 -8.61
C LYS A 711 -20.29 9.89 -8.92
N ALA A 712 -20.64 10.75 -7.97
CA ALA A 712 -20.53 12.20 -8.14
C ALA A 712 -19.08 12.64 -8.38
N ARG A 713 -18.12 12.05 -7.65
CA ARG A 713 -16.69 12.33 -7.82
C ARG A 713 -16.16 11.86 -9.19
N ILE A 714 -16.60 10.69 -9.66
CA ILE A 714 -16.26 10.18 -11.00
C ILE A 714 -16.79 11.14 -12.06
N ALA A 715 -18.08 11.52 -12.00
CA ALA A 715 -18.67 12.46 -12.95
C ALA A 715 -17.95 13.81 -12.98
N HIS A 716 -17.54 14.32 -11.81
CA HIS A 716 -16.75 15.55 -11.73
C HIS A 716 -15.37 15.40 -12.38
N ASN A 717 -14.67 14.30 -12.13
CA ASN A 717 -13.36 14.03 -12.73
C ASN A 717 -13.45 13.83 -14.24
N GLU A 718 -14.50 13.18 -14.74
CA GLU A 718 -14.76 13.03 -16.17
C GLU A 718 -14.97 14.40 -16.84
N GLU A 719 -15.71 15.30 -16.20
CA GLU A 719 -15.93 16.66 -16.72
C GLU A 719 -14.64 17.49 -16.72
N GLN A 720 -13.81 17.40 -15.66
CA GLN A 720 -12.48 18.01 -15.67
C GLN A 720 -11.59 17.46 -16.79
N MET A 721 -11.62 16.14 -17.00
CA MET A 721 -10.83 15.49 -18.04
C MET A 721 -11.24 15.94 -19.44
N LYS A 722 -12.54 16.10 -19.71
CA LYS A 722 -13.04 16.70 -20.95
C LYS A 722 -12.53 18.13 -21.13
N GLY A 723 -12.50 18.92 -20.06
CA GLY A 723 -11.91 20.28 -20.06
C GLY A 723 -10.46 20.26 -20.50
N CYS A 724 -9.62 19.42 -19.86
CA CYS A 724 -8.22 19.26 -20.21
C CYS A 724 -8.01 18.79 -21.66
N PHE A 725 -8.83 17.85 -22.14
CA PHE A 725 -8.76 17.41 -23.53
C PHE A 725 -9.12 18.50 -24.52
N SER A 726 -10.13 19.33 -24.22
CA SER A 726 -10.48 20.47 -25.07
C SER A 726 -9.36 21.50 -25.12
N GLU A 727 -8.65 21.73 -24.02
CA GLU A 727 -7.52 22.65 -23.96
C GLU A 727 -6.30 22.11 -24.72
N ALA A 728 -5.95 20.84 -24.50
CA ALA A 728 -4.90 20.16 -25.27
C ALA A 728 -5.18 20.19 -26.77
N TYR A 729 -6.44 19.98 -27.18
CA TYR A 729 -6.82 20.05 -28.59
C TYR A 729 -6.63 21.47 -29.17
N LYS A 730 -6.95 22.53 -28.42
CA LYS A 730 -6.68 23.91 -28.85
C LYS A 730 -5.18 24.17 -29.01
N LEU A 731 -4.37 23.76 -28.03
CA LEU A 731 -2.91 23.90 -28.10
C LEU A 731 -2.31 23.17 -29.30
N ILE A 732 -2.80 21.97 -29.64
CA ILE A 732 -2.38 21.23 -30.83
C ILE A 732 -2.75 21.99 -32.12
N GLN A 733 -3.93 22.61 -32.18
CA GLN A 733 -4.31 23.43 -33.34
C GLN A 733 -3.42 24.68 -33.46
N GLU A 734 -3.13 25.35 -32.35
CA GLU A 734 -2.24 26.52 -32.31
C GLU A 734 -0.81 26.14 -32.73
N ASP A 735 -0.26 25.05 -32.22
CA ASP A 735 1.06 24.53 -32.61
C ASP A 735 1.12 24.21 -34.11
N ARG A 736 0.07 23.56 -34.65
CA ARG A 736 -0.03 23.31 -36.10
C ARG A 736 -0.05 24.60 -36.91
N HIS A 737 -0.75 25.63 -36.45
CA HIS A 737 -0.76 26.94 -37.09
C HIS A 737 0.61 27.63 -37.03
N LEU A 738 1.31 27.52 -35.90
CA LEU A 738 2.66 28.05 -35.74
C LEU A 738 3.64 27.35 -36.67
N VAL A 739 3.60 26.02 -36.77
CA VAL A 739 4.44 25.24 -37.70
C VAL A 739 4.24 25.68 -39.14
N ILE A 740 2.98 25.82 -39.60
CA ILE A 740 2.67 26.28 -40.97
C ILE A 740 3.22 27.70 -41.21
N SER A 741 3.08 28.59 -40.22
CA SER A 741 3.59 29.96 -40.32
C SER A 741 5.13 29.98 -40.37
N LEU A 742 5.78 29.11 -39.60
CA LEU A 742 7.23 28.96 -39.57
C LEU A 742 7.75 28.39 -40.90
N GLU A 743 7.05 27.43 -41.50
CA GLU A 743 7.37 26.94 -42.85
C GLU A 743 7.21 28.04 -43.90
N THR A 744 6.15 28.85 -43.81
CA THR A 744 5.92 29.97 -44.73
C THR A 744 7.03 31.01 -44.64
N THR A 745 7.38 31.45 -43.43
CA THR A 745 8.49 32.40 -43.22
C THR A 745 9.84 31.83 -43.65
N LYS A 746 10.09 30.52 -43.48
CA LYS A 746 11.28 29.86 -44.03
C LYS A 746 11.35 29.94 -45.55
N TRP A 747 10.23 29.73 -46.24
CA TRP A 747 10.15 29.87 -47.70
C TRP A 747 10.43 31.32 -48.13
N GLU A 748 9.84 32.30 -47.45
CA GLU A 748 10.06 33.74 -47.71
C GLU A 748 11.53 34.13 -47.50
N VAL A 749 12.16 33.69 -46.40
CA VAL A 749 13.59 33.93 -46.14
C VAL A 749 14.47 33.28 -47.19
N ALA A 750 14.16 32.05 -47.61
CA ALA A 750 14.92 31.37 -48.67
C ALA A 750 14.79 32.07 -50.02
N ASP A 751 13.66 32.72 -50.29
CA ASP A 751 13.46 33.52 -51.50
C ASP A 751 14.23 34.84 -51.44
N ALA A 752 14.13 35.56 -50.32
CA ALA A 752 14.91 36.78 -50.07
C ALA A 752 16.43 36.53 -50.13
N ASP A 753 16.91 35.38 -49.65
CA ASP A 753 18.33 35.00 -49.77
C ASP A 753 18.75 34.76 -51.23
N LYS A 754 17.89 34.19 -52.07
CA LYS A 754 18.17 34.06 -53.52
C LYS A 754 18.25 35.44 -54.17
N GLU A 755 17.31 36.34 -53.87
CA GLU A 755 17.33 37.71 -54.38
C GLU A 755 18.58 38.46 -53.92
N PHE A 756 18.95 38.33 -52.65
CA PHE A 756 20.17 38.92 -52.10
C PHE A 756 21.43 38.39 -52.80
N ARG A 757 21.55 37.08 -53.03
CA ARG A 757 22.68 36.48 -53.76
C ARG A 757 22.75 36.97 -55.21
N TRP A 758 21.61 37.12 -55.87
CA TRP A 758 21.55 37.71 -57.20
C TRP A 758 22.00 39.18 -57.20
N LEU A 759 21.47 40.01 -56.29
CA LEU A 759 21.88 41.41 -56.13
C LEU A 759 23.38 41.54 -55.85
N LYS A 760 23.93 40.71 -54.96
CA LYS A 760 25.36 40.70 -54.65
C LYS A 760 26.21 40.38 -55.88
N SER A 761 25.76 39.44 -56.70
CA SER A 761 26.44 39.08 -57.97
C SER A 761 26.36 40.23 -58.98
N ALA A 762 25.21 40.92 -59.06
CA ALA A 762 25.03 42.08 -59.91
C ALA A 762 25.91 43.26 -59.47
N VAL A 763 26.01 43.53 -58.17
CA VAL A 763 26.92 44.56 -57.61
C VAL A 763 28.37 44.25 -57.95
N SER A 764 28.84 43.01 -57.73
CA SER A 764 30.21 42.63 -58.08
C SER A 764 30.51 42.76 -59.58
N SER A 765 29.53 42.48 -60.45
CA SER A 765 29.66 42.73 -61.89
C SER A 765 29.79 44.22 -62.19
N SER A 766 28.95 45.05 -61.58
CA SER A 766 28.97 46.51 -61.75
C SER A 766 30.26 47.14 -61.21
N GLU A 767 30.79 46.65 -60.09
CA GLU A 767 32.09 47.08 -59.54
C GLU A 767 33.23 46.78 -60.52
N LYS A 768 33.25 45.59 -61.14
CA LYS A 768 34.26 45.25 -62.16
C LYS A 768 34.14 46.14 -63.40
N GLU A 769 32.92 46.44 -63.84
CA GLU A 769 32.68 47.38 -64.93
C GLU A 769 33.17 48.79 -64.57
N TYR A 770 32.88 49.25 -63.35
CA TYR A 770 33.35 50.53 -62.84
C TYR A 770 34.88 50.59 -62.77
N GLU A 771 35.55 49.57 -62.23
CA GLU A 771 37.02 49.47 -62.23
C GLU A 771 37.60 49.49 -63.65
N GLN A 772 36.93 48.86 -64.61
CA GLN A 772 37.34 48.90 -66.01
C GLN A 772 37.19 50.30 -66.60
N ILE A 773 36.07 50.98 -66.32
CA ILE A 773 35.83 52.36 -66.77
C ILE A 773 36.84 53.31 -66.12
N SER A 774 37.13 53.15 -64.84
CA SER A 774 38.14 53.95 -64.12
C SER A 774 39.51 53.80 -64.76
N ARG A 775 39.95 52.57 -65.03
CA ARG A 775 41.22 52.30 -65.72
C ARG A 775 41.29 52.98 -67.09
N ARG A 776 40.25 52.82 -67.91
CA ARG A 776 40.16 53.51 -69.21
C ARG A 776 40.20 55.04 -69.07
N THR A 777 39.58 55.57 -68.03
CA THR A 777 39.58 57.02 -67.76
C THR A 777 40.98 57.50 -67.40
N ASP A 778 41.74 56.73 -66.64
CA ASP A 778 43.13 57.05 -66.29
C ASP A 778 44.07 56.91 -67.50
N ASP A 779 43.86 55.90 -68.36
CA ASP A 779 44.57 55.78 -69.65
C ASP A 779 44.33 57.02 -70.53
N ILE A 780 43.07 57.46 -70.66
CA ILE A 780 42.72 58.68 -71.41
C ILE A 780 43.35 59.93 -70.79
N LYS A 781 43.43 60.04 -69.46
CA LYS A 781 44.11 61.16 -68.79
C LYS A 781 45.60 61.17 -69.11
N LEU A 782 46.24 60.00 -69.11
CA LEU A 782 47.65 59.86 -69.49
C LEU A 782 47.86 60.30 -70.93
N GLU A 783 47.06 59.77 -71.88
CA GLU A 783 47.11 60.18 -73.29
C GLU A 783 46.92 61.70 -73.44
N LEU A 784 45.97 62.30 -72.71
CA LEU A 784 45.72 63.74 -72.74
C LEU A 784 46.89 64.55 -72.17
N ASP A 785 47.56 64.07 -71.12
CA ASP A 785 48.75 64.71 -70.58
C ASP A 785 49.96 64.54 -71.51
N ASP A 786 50.05 63.45 -72.27
CA ASP A 786 51.05 63.23 -73.32
C ASP A 786 50.85 64.23 -74.46
N GLU A 787 49.63 64.34 -74.98
CA GLU A 787 49.24 65.33 -75.99
C GLU A 787 49.49 66.77 -75.51
N ARG A 788 49.25 67.08 -74.22
CA ARG A 788 49.60 68.39 -73.64
C ARG A 788 51.10 68.64 -73.62
N ARG A 789 51.92 67.61 -73.36
CA ARG A 789 53.39 67.75 -73.40
C ARG A 789 53.89 67.94 -74.83
N GLU A 790 53.35 67.19 -75.79
CA GLU A 790 53.68 67.38 -77.21
C GLU A 790 53.24 68.76 -77.69
N LYS A 791 52.05 69.23 -77.31
CA LYS A 791 51.61 70.60 -77.59
C LYS A 791 52.59 71.64 -77.03
N LYS A 792 53.05 71.48 -75.78
CA LYS A 792 54.05 72.40 -75.19
C LYS A 792 55.37 72.39 -75.96
N LYS A 793 55.87 71.22 -76.36
CA LYS A 793 57.07 71.11 -77.20
C LYS A 793 56.88 71.86 -78.52
N LEU A 794 55.75 71.65 -79.20
CA LEU A 794 55.43 72.37 -80.44
C LEU A 794 55.28 73.88 -80.24
N GLU A 795 54.74 74.32 -79.11
CA GLU A 795 54.68 75.75 -78.73
C GLU A 795 56.08 76.33 -78.47
N GLU A 796 56.97 75.57 -77.81
CA GLU A 796 58.38 75.93 -77.60
C GLU A 796 59.15 75.99 -78.94
N GLU A 797 58.96 75.01 -79.82
CA GLU A 797 59.52 75.00 -81.18
C GLU A 797 59.02 76.22 -82.00
N LEU A 798 57.74 76.56 -81.91
CA LEU A 798 57.17 77.77 -82.53
C LEU A 798 57.80 79.05 -81.95
N MET A 799 58.08 79.07 -80.65
CA MET A 799 58.71 80.21 -79.99
C MET A 799 60.15 80.40 -80.48
N GLU A 800 60.91 79.32 -80.62
CA GLU A 800 62.27 79.36 -81.17
C GLU A 800 62.27 79.78 -82.65
N LEU A 801 61.38 79.23 -83.48
CA LEU A 801 61.18 79.66 -84.88
C LEU A 801 60.79 81.14 -84.99
N ASN A 802 59.94 81.64 -84.09
CA ASN A 802 59.60 83.06 -84.05
C ASN A 802 60.80 83.93 -83.66
N LYS A 803 61.65 83.45 -82.75
CA LYS A 803 62.89 84.14 -82.36
C LYS A 803 63.93 84.13 -83.48
N GLU A 804 64.08 83.02 -84.21
CA GLU A 804 64.88 82.95 -85.43
C GLU A 804 64.36 83.92 -86.50
N LEU A 805 63.04 84.07 -86.64
CA LEU A 805 62.41 85.08 -87.49
C LEU A 805 62.71 86.52 -87.04
N GLU A 806 62.71 86.79 -85.74
CA GLU A 806 63.10 88.10 -85.20
C GLU A 806 64.60 88.40 -85.42
N GLU A 807 65.48 87.41 -85.26
CA GLU A 807 66.91 87.54 -85.53
C GLU A 807 67.20 87.78 -87.02
N LEU A 808 66.54 87.04 -87.93
CA LEU A 808 66.62 87.26 -89.39
C LEU A 808 65.91 88.55 -89.86
N GLY A 809 64.97 89.07 -89.06
CA GLY A 809 64.24 90.31 -89.33
C GLY A 809 65.04 91.59 -89.10
N SER A 810 66.11 91.55 -88.31
CA SER A 810 66.85 92.74 -87.86
C SER A 810 67.92 93.27 -88.83
N GLU A 811 68.34 92.49 -89.85
CA GLU A 811 69.33 92.93 -90.85
C GLU A 811 68.79 93.03 -92.30
N SER A 812 67.62 92.44 -92.58
CA SER A 812 67.02 92.40 -93.93
C SER A 812 65.97 93.50 -94.17
N VAL A 813 65.35 94.01 -93.10
CA VAL A 813 64.19 94.92 -93.18
C VAL A 813 64.61 96.39 -93.38
N GLU A 814 65.64 96.88 -92.70
CA GLU A 814 66.16 98.25 -92.90
C GLU A 814 66.65 98.51 -94.34
N ALA A 815 67.29 97.53 -94.98
CA ALA A 815 67.81 97.64 -96.34
C ALA A 815 66.72 97.54 -97.44
N ALA A 816 65.56 96.99 -97.12
CA ALA A 816 64.39 96.95 -98.01
C ALA A 816 63.53 98.22 -97.88
N ILE A 817 63.43 98.79 -96.66
CA ILE A 817 62.63 99.99 -96.38
C ILE A 817 63.19 101.25 -97.06
N VAL A 818 64.52 101.44 -97.08
CA VAL A 818 65.13 102.62 -97.74
C VAL A 818 64.95 102.58 -99.26
N ARG A 819 65.03 101.39 -99.88
CA ARG A 819 64.83 101.22 -101.34
C ARG A 819 63.38 101.45 -101.76
N LEU A 820 62.41 100.99 -100.96
CA LEU A 820 60.98 101.22 -101.22
C LEU A 820 60.55 102.67 -100.98
N GLN A 821 61.21 103.42 -100.08
CA GLN A 821 60.91 104.84 -99.84
C GLN A 821 61.40 105.77 -100.97
N GLU A 822 62.52 105.46 -101.63
CA GLU A 822 63.04 106.20 -102.80
C GLU A 822 62.15 105.98 -104.05
N GLU A 823 61.64 104.75 -104.25
CA GLU A 823 60.74 104.41 -105.37
C GLU A 823 59.34 105.01 -105.22
N VAL A 824 58.77 105.06 -104.01
CA VAL A 824 57.49 105.74 -103.74
C VAL A 824 57.57 107.25 -103.99
N LYS A 825 58.74 107.87 -103.76
CA LYS A 825 58.96 109.31 -104.03
C LYS A 825 58.99 109.60 -105.54
N ASN A 826 59.55 108.69 -106.35
CA ASN A 826 59.55 108.79 -107.81
C ASN A 826 58.15 108.55 -108.42
N CYS A 827 57.36 107.61 -107.89
CA CYS A 827 55.97 107.39 -108.36
C CYS A 827 55.04 108.57 -108.04
N LYS A 828 55.24 109.29 -106.93
CA LYS A 828 54.45 110.50 -106.59
C LYS A 828 54.71 111.70 -107.52
N ASN A 829 55.85 111.77 -108.21
CA ASN A 829 56.16 112.85 -109.15
C ASN A 829 55.51 112.67 -110.54
N ILE A 830 55.15 111.44 -110.92
CA ILE A 830 54.49 111.13 -112.21
C ILE A 830 53.01 111.58 -112.21
N LEU A 831 52.39 111.68 -111.04
CA LEU A 831 50.97 111.98 -110.85
C LEU A 831 50.61 113.49 -110.93
N LYS A 832 51.45 114.36 -111.49
CA LYS A 832 51.19 115.81 -111.67
C LYS A 832 50.92 116.19 -113.14
N CYS A 833 50.06 117.19 -113.40
CA CYS A 833 49.73 117.65 -114.76
C CYS A 833 50.93 118.33 -115.45
N GLY A 834 51.47 117.73 -116.51
CA GLY A 834 52.71 118.19 -117.19
C GLY A 834 52.65 119.55 -117.93
N VAL A 835 51.59 120.34 -117.77
CA VAL A 835 51.49 121.71 -118.31
C VAL A 835 51.49 122.75 -117.20
N CYS A 836 50.92 122.44 -116.03
CA CYS A 836 50.87 123.38 -114.90
C CYS A 836 51.68 122.92 -113.68
N PHE A 837 52.14 121.66 -113.64
CA PHE A 837 52.90 121.01 -112.56
C PHE A 837 52.33 121.09 -111.14
N ASP A 838 51.26 121.84 -110.92
CA ASP A 838 50.65 122.10 -109.62
C ASP A 838 49.40 121.26 -109.34
N ARG A 839 48.73 120.73 -110.37
CA ARG A 839 47.46 120.00 -110.20
C ARG A 839 47.64 118.50 -110.45
N PRO A 840 47.41 117.64 -109.43
CA PRO A 840 47.56 116.20 -109.55
C PRO A 840 46.52 115.57 -110.48
N LYS A 841 46.92 114.51 -111.18
CA LYS A 841 46.13 113.74 -112.16
C LYS A 841 45.17 112.73 -111.51
N GLU A 842 45.11 112.68 -110.17
CA GLU A 842 44.44 111.58 -109.48
C GLU A 842 43.42 112.04 -108.42
N ARG A 843 42.33 111.27 -108.40
CA ARG A 843 41.14 111.38 -107.57
C ARG A 843 41.32 110.44 -106.38
N ILE A 844 41.81 110.93 -105.25
CA ILE A 844 41.77 110.19 -103.98
C ILE A 844 40.66 110.81 -103.14
N SER A 845 39.50 110.15 -103.09
CA SER A 845 38.46 110.45 -102.11
C SER A 845 38.41 109.32 -101.08
N THR A 846 38.99 109.56 -99.91
CA THR A 846 38.64 108.87 -98.68
C THR A 846 37.71 109.79 -97.90
N THR A 847 36.47 109.34 -97.69
CA THR A 847 35.33 109.98 -96.99
C THR A 847 34.46 110.97 -97.79
N ALA A 848 33.19 111.04 -97.37
CA ALA A 848 32.02 111.48 -98.11
C ALA A 848 31.96 112.97 -98.49
N PHE A 849 31.11 113.27 -99.48
CA PHE A 849 30.58 114.59 -99.87
C PHE A 849 31.46 115.46 -100.82
N CYS A 850 30.84 115.89 -101.93
CA CYS A 850 31.31 116.86 -102.93
C CYS A 850 32.52 116.49 -103.80
N PHE A 851 32.34 116.02 -105.04
CA PHE A 851 33.27 116.37 -106.15
C PHE A 851 32.57 116.28 -107.52
N LYS A 852 31.82 117.34 -107.87
CA LYS A 852 31.18 117.52 -109.19
C LYS A 852 32.07 118.23 -110.22
N HIS A 853 33.29 118.65 -109.90
CA HIS A 853 33.99 119.72 -110.65
C HIS A 853 35.42 119.42 -111.12
N TYR A 854 35.78 118.17 -111.42
CA TYR A 854 37.10 117.85 -112.00
C TYR A 854 36.94 116.92 -113.20
N LEU A 855 36.47 117.48 -114.32
CA LEU A 855 36.41 116.77 -115.59
C LEU A 855 37.76 116.85 -116.29
N GLN A 856 38.34 115.68 -116.54
CA GLN A 856 39.52 115.52 -117.39
C GLN A 856 39.09 115.53 -118.86
N VAL A 857 39.89 116.16 -119.73
CA VAL A 857 39.66 116.14 -121.18
C VAL A 857 40.79 115.39 -121.86
N VAL A 858 40.41 114.58 -122.84
CA VAL A 858 41.34 113.88 -123.72
C VAL A 858 41.31 114.51 -125.11
N ILE A 859 42.48 114.74 -125.69
CA ILE A 859 42.58 115.06 -127.12
C ILE A 859 42.52 113.74 -127.87
N VAL A 860 41.41 113.44 -128.53
CA VAL A 860 41.13 112.10 -129.10
C VAL A 860 42.13 111.71 -130.21
N LYS A 861 42.82 112.68 -130.82
CA LYS A 861 43.84 112.40 -131.84
C LYS A 861 45.13 111.79 -131.30
N CYS A 862 45.51 112.09 -130.06
CA CYS A 862 46.75 111.61 -129.45
C CYS A 862 46.53 110.95 -128.09
N TYR A 863 45.26 110.83 -127.66
CA TYR A 863 44.82 110.24 -126.40
C TYR A 863 45.51 110.79 -125.13
N HIS A 864 46.13 111.97 -125.21
CA HIS A 864 46.75 112.62 -124.05
C HIS A 864 45.72 113.32 -123.19
N LEU A 865 45.74 113.04 -121.88
CA LEU A 865 44.85 113.62 -120.88
C LEU A 865 45.44 114.87 -120.22
N PHE A 866 44.64 115.93 -120.17
CA PHE A 866 44.97 117.19 -119.52
C PHE A 866 43.76 117.69 -118.72
N CYS A 867 43.98 118.62 -117.80
CA CYS A 867 42.85 119.28 -117.16
C CYS A 867 42.15 120.22 -118.15
N GLN A 868 40.81 120.31 -118.06
CA GLN A 868 40.00 121.07 -119.01
C GLN A 868 40.44 122.53 -119.16
N GLN A 869 40.85 123.17 -118.07
CA GLN A 869 41.33 124.55 -118.10
C GLN A 869 42.57 124.75 -118.99
N CYS A 870 43.52 123.80 -119.01
CA CYS A 870 44.74 123.96 -119.80
C CYS A 870 44.50 123.79 -121.30
N ILE A 871 43.64 122.86 -121.71
CA ILE A 871 43.31 122.67 -123.14
C ILE A 871 42.35 123.75 -123.65
N GLN A 872 41.40 124.18 -122.82
CA GLN A 872 40.49 125.26 -123.19
C GLN A 872 41.24 126.58 -123.40
N ARG A 873 42.23 126.89 -122.54
CA ARG A 873 43.12 128.05 -122.74
C ARG A 873 43.97 127.92 -124.00
N SER A 874 44.50 126.74 -124.31
CA SER A 874 45.25 126.50 -125.57
C SER A 874 44.39 126.70 -126.82
N LEU A 875 43.10 126.33 -126.76
CA LEU A 875 42.14 126.56 -127.84
C LEU A 875 41.79 128.06 -127.98
N GLU A 876 41.62 128.77 -126.87
CA GLU A 876 41.32 130.23 -126.84
C GLU A 876 42.46 131.06 -127.43
N ILE A 877 43.72 130.72 -127.14
CA ILE A 877 44.90 131.42 -127.69
C ILE A 877 45.24 130.92 -129.12
N ARG A 878 44.36 130.13 -129.75
CA ARG A 878 44.52 129.50 -131.08
C ARG A 878 45.79 128.67 -131.26
N HIS A 879 46.40 128.22 -130.18
CA HIS A 879 47.58 127.36 -130.22
C HIS A 879 47.12 125.90 -130.38
N ARG A 880 46.76 125.54 -131.63
CA ARG A 880 46.13 124.26 -132.02
C ARG A 880 47.13 123.10 -132.14
N LYS A 881 48.03 122.94 -131.17
CA LYS A 881 48.99 121.82 -131.06
C LYS A 881 49.01 121.27 -129.64
N CYS A 882 48.94 119.96 -129.50
CA CYS A 882 48.87 119.26 -128.22
C CYS A 882 50.15 119.53 -127.40
N PRO A 883 50.05 120.01 -126.14
CA PRO A 883 51.22 120.29 -125.30
C PRO A 883 52.13 119.07 -125.04
N GLY A 884 51.57 117.86 -125.05
CA GLY A 884 52.34 116.64 -124.77
C GLY A 884 53.14 116.10 -125.96
N CYS A 885 52.64 116.28 -127.19
CA CYS A 885 53.23 115.62 -128.37
C CYS A 885 53.23 116.48 -129.65
N GLY A 886 52.83 117.75 -129.57
CA GLY A 886 52.85 118.68 -130.71
C GLY A 886 51.80 118.43 -131.80
N THR A 887 51.01 117.35 -131.71
CA THR A 887 50.00 116.98 -132.70
C THR A 887 48.90 118.03 -132.82
N ALA A 888 48.58 118.45 -134.03
CA ALA A 888 47.57 119.50 -134.24
C ALA A 888 46.15 118.99 -133.92
N PHE A 889 45.39 119.76 -133.13
CA PHE A 889 44.03 119.40 -132.71
C PHE A 889 43.06 120.59 -132.81
N GLY A 890 41.82 120.32 -133.21
CA GLY A 890 40.72 121.29 -133.25
C GLY A 890 39.75 121.14 -132.08
N GLN A 891 38.77 122.04 -131.96
CA GLN A 891 37.76 122.00 -130.89
C GLN A 891 36.96 120.68 -130.88
N ASN A 892 36.70 120.10 -132.06
CA ASN A 892 36.01 118.82 -132.20
C ASN A 892 36.84 117.60 -131.76
N ASP A 893 38.17 117.78 -131.63
CA ASP A 893 39.10 116.72 -131.24
C ASP A 893 39.33 116.66 -129.72
N VAL A 894 38.61 117.46 -128.92
CA VAL A 894 38.69 117.45 -127.45
C VAL A 894 37.41 116.84 -126.89
N ARG A 895 37.53 115.72 -126.18
CA ARG A 895 36.39 115.05 -125.53
C ARG A 895 36.56 115.00 -124.03
N LEU A 896 35.45 115.18 -123.31
CA LEU A 896 35.39 115.01 -121.87
C LEU A 896 35.44 113.52 -121.55
N VAL A 897 36.39 113.12 -120.70
CA VAL A 897 36.50 111.75 -120.21
C VAL A 897 35.63 111.65 -118.96
N LYS A 898 34.51 110.92 -119.06
CA LYS A 898 33.84 110.37 -117.89
C LYS A 898 34.46 108.99 -117.63
N MET A 899 35.11 108.85 -116.48
CA MET A 899 35.48 107.56 -115.89
C MET A 899 34.48 107.25 -114.79
#